data_AF-A0A933ZVE4-F1
#
_entry.id   AF-A0A933ZVE4-F1
#
_cell.length_a   1.000
_cell.length_b   1.000
_cell.length_c   1.000
_cell.angle_alpha   90.00
_cell.angle_beta   90.00
_cell.angle_gamma   90.00
#
_symmetry.space_group_name_H-M   'P 1'
#
loop_
_entity.id
_entity.type
_entity.pdbx_description
1 polymer ?
#
loop_
_entity_poly.entity_id
_entity_poly.type
_entity_poly.pdbx_seq_one_letter_code
_entity_poly.pdbx_strand_id
1 'polypeptide(L)'
;MRWHSPVALLLSLLACDSANRRPAAPNTPLGTAVEQLAARDPVLDRRILRHSTPWTVTVAGEVRTAERPRGLAQITSRLAQHADGRWETSLGESHRLALVPRGARAARVEVEGKRAIYRDAYLATDVVMVSGVDFAEQLLVLHGPEAPATFAWDLEVPAGLFSARRDASGGLVFLDDRGRELLRMPRPFAVDGQGVRRDAALDWDGKAIAIHLDRQGLAYPVLLDPVIEVVTWLRLPRAPLSGSMACLDSSCVLFEARYERSETWTFDGVNWTLQSPSVEPPTREYPSLARYGDKVIMFGGERDRAIVNETWEWDGTIWRQRFPATSPPACKGAGRLAARGSRLVFLGCSRDQPETWEWDGNNWTQLFPARTPTTNSQAHSFDLASYGDKVVLFNGETWEWDGIDWASRATPAGLASAYASLAEYRAKLVLFGESVGTWEWDGSSWTLLSPPLSTNRFAYGGVMRHLQDLLVRFKLDETLAWDGTSWTQILANPYSPCGRSRTMVTVDGRAILFEGFPEGEPDALDASIYQWVGKGWQPRRSGAVPPPRLEGVGAAQASNFILFGGGEAGEYSMADTWVWDRSMWTEKQVSPSPRGRTGHSMSAYGDKVLLFGGTTGSSETWEWNGSTWTQMHPAVSPPPRFYGAMTDLGGSVLLYGGTGEDEAALSDTWEWDGAEWRERIGILSPGPSNHPLLAGVGGRAVLWLGFDSPTWEWNGTHWQQTATVSPSDFDMGPTMARDGDAVLFNAYGETWAYRPFRLQGSDCSDSSQCLTGYCIDGVCCDKSCKAQCEACDLPASLGSCRPVLGAPHGARPTCASDGPRCGGACDGQHREDCVFPGTQTLCVAAACGLGVANEAAFCDGAGACLAAKIQSCAPYSCLADRCLSSCTSDSECAPGHRCASASCIPTLALGQACDSDATCTSGHCSDGLCCESSCDGACVTCKRADAPGQCLPVEGEAPVAGHSRCESGRCSGGTCVPPIAQEQSDGCGCSASGVPLAGPALLLLVSGFFARRRRFAPGGR
;
A
#
# COMPACT_ATOMS: atom_id res chain seq x y z
N MET A 1 -67.64 -10.44 56.78
CA MET A 1 -66.38 -9.65 56.64
C MET A 1 -66.21 -9.26 55.17
N ARG A 2 -65.38 -8.27 54.82
CA ARG A 2 -65.60 -7.42 53.61
C ARG A 2 -65.34 -8.12 52.26
N TRP A 3 -66.41 -8.67 51.70
CA TRP A 3 -66.88 -8.81 50.28
C TRP A 3 -65.96 -8.28 49.15
N HIS A 4 -65.78 -8.87 47.95
CA HIS A 4 -66.47 -9.84 47.04
C HIS A 4 -66.95 -9.21 45.70
N SER A 5 -66.41 -9.70 44.57
CA SER A 5 -66.97 -9.71 43.18
C SER A 5 -67.18 -8.38 42.42
N PRO A 6 -67.43 -8.40 41.06
CA PRO A 6 -67.08 -9.39 40.02
C PRO A 6 -66.63 -8.81 38.63
N VAL A 7 -66.18 -9.70 37.71
CA VAL A 7 -66.41 -9.72 36.22
C VAL A 7 -66.06 -8.53 35.29
N ALA A 8 -65.39 -8.89 34.16
CA ALA A 8 -65.40 -8.29 32.78
C ALA A 8 -64.29 -7.31 32.29
N LEU A 9 -63.81 -7.64 31.05
CA LEU A 9 -63.35 -6.79 29.92
C LEU A 9 -62.01 -6.01 29.94
N LEU A 10 -61.17 -6.29 28.91
CA LEU A 10 -60.24 -5.38 28.17
C LEU A 10 -59.05 -4.73 28.95
N LEU A 11 -57.79 -4.59 28.47
CA LEU A 11 -57.07 -4.84 27.20
C LEU A 11 -55.70 -5.50 27.53
N SER A 12 -55.11 -6.45 26.79
CA SER A 12 -54.40 -6.37 25.50
C SER A 12 -53.30 -5.28 25.35
N LEU A 13 -52.09 -5.70 24.92
CA LEU A 13 -50.83 -4.93 24.69
C LEU A 13 -50.08 -4.54 25.99
N LEU A 14 -48.82 -4.90 26.25
CA LEU A 14 -47.72 -5.45 25.43
C LEU A 14 -46.94 -6.55 26.17
N ALA A 15 -46.49 -7.56 25.42
CA ALA A 15 -45.47 -8.53 25.87
C ALA A 15 -44.38 -8.65 24.79
N CYS A 16 -43.30 -7.91 24.96
CA CYS A 16 -42.02 -8.09 24.25
C CYS A 16 -40.94 -7.23 24.92
N ASP A 17 -40.12 -7.84 25.78
CA ASP A 17 -38.75 -7.35 26.00
C ASP A 17 -37.84 -8.53 26.40
N SER A 18 -37.15 -9.08 25.40
CA SER A 18 -36.21 -10.20 25.58
C SER A 18 -35.05 -10.12 24.58
N ALA A 19 -34.46 -8.94 24.45
CA ALA A 19 -33.33 -8.69 23.54
C ALA A 19 -32.31 -7.70 24.12
N ASN A 20 -31.81 -7.93 25.34
CA ASN A 20 -30.75 -7.08 25.92
C ASN A 20 -29.84 -7.81 26.93
N ARG A 21 -29.16 -8.88 26.48
CA ARG A 21 -27.99 -9.44 27.19
C ARG A 21 -26.76 -9.34 26.29
N ARG A 22 -25.87 -8.40 26.63
CA ARG A 22 -24.55 -8.26 26.00
C ARG A 22 -23.73 -9.54 26.17
N PRO A 23 -22.92 -9.95 25.17
CA PRO A 23 -21.75 -10.80 25.44
C PRO A 23 -20.80 -10.08 26.41
N ALA A 24 -20.06 -10.82 27.23
CA ALA A 24 -19.01 -10.23 28.04
C ALA A 24 -17.89 -9.70 27.12
N ALA A 25 -17.40 -8.48 27.38
CA ALA A 25 -16.28 -7.92 26.64
C ALA A 25 -15.00 -8.76 26.89
N PRO A 26 -14.16 -9.00 25.87
CA PRO A 26 -12.87 -9.65 26.08
C PRO A 26 -11.95 -8.76 26.94
N ASN A 27 -11.14 -9.38 27.80
CA ASN A 27 -10.18 -8.69 28.70
C ASN A 27 -8.98 -8.02 27.96
N THR A 28 -9.09 -7.77 26.66
CA THR A 28 -8.01 -7.16 25.85
C THR A 28 -8.23 -5.65 25.79
N PRO A 29 -7.21 -4.81 26.10
CA PRO A 29 -7.29 -3.36 25.91
C PRO A 29 -7.65 -3.00 24.46
N LEU A 30 -8.37 -1.89 24.27
CA LEU A 30 -8.92 -1.54 22.95
C LEU A 30 -7.81 -1.18 21.97
N GLY A 31 -6.74 -0.51 22.44
CA GLY A 31 -5.55 -0.26 21.63
C GLY A 31 -4.97 -1.57 21.10
N THR A 32 -4.78 -2.57 21.95
CA THR A 32 -4.26 -3.89 21.54
C THR A 32 -5.20 -4.63 20.57
N ALA A 33 -6.52 -4.49 20.71
CA ALA A 33 -7.47 -5.07 19.75
C ALA A 33 -7.37 -4.39 18.38
N VAL A 34 -7.17 -3.07 18.33
CA VAL A 34 -6.95 -2.32 17.09
C VAL A 34 -5.62 -2.70 16.45
N GLU A 35 -4.54 -2.89 17.21
CA GLU A 35 -3.24 -3.36 16.70
C GLU A 35 -3.37 -4.69 15.94
N GLN A 36 -4.08 -5.67 16.51
CA GLN A 36 -4.27 -7.00 15.92
C GLN A 36 -5.14 -7.00 14.64
N LEU A 37 -5.97 -5.97 14.46
CA LEU A 37 -6.78 -5.78 13.26
C LEU A 37 -6.00 -5.00 12.20
N ALA A 38 -5.28 -3.95 12.60
CA ALA A 38 -4.39 -3.15 11.76
C ALA A 38 -3.26 -3.98 11.11
N ALA A 39 -2.65 -4.90 11.86
CA ALA A 39 -1.58 -5.79 11.39
C ALA A 39 -1.98 -6.70 10.20
N ARG A 40 -3.26 -6.70 9.78
CA ARG A 40 -3.77 -7.45 8.63
C ARG A 40 -3.70 -6.67 7.31
N ASP A 41 -3.47 -5.36 7.36
CA ASP A 41 -3.25 -4.52 6.18
C ASP A 41 -1.85 -3.86 6.25
N PRO A 42 -0.99 -3.98 5.22
CA PRO A 42 0.37 -3.44 5.26
C PRO A 42 0.51 -1.93 5.39
N VAL A 43 -0.52 -1.14 5.04
CA VAL A 43 -0.54 0.31 5.20
C VAL A 43 -0.83 0.65 6.66
N LEU A 44 -1.85 0.01 7.23
CA LEU A 44 -2.24 0.18 8.63
C LEU A 44 -1.16 -0.32 9.60
N ASP A 45 -0.53 -1.46 9.33
CA ASP A 45 0.63 -1.97 10.10
C ASP A 45 1.77 -0.94 10.17
N ARG A 46 2.07 -0.27 9.05
CA ARG A 46 3.11 0.75 8.99
C ARG A 46 2.74 1.98 9.80
N ARG A 47 1.57 2.60 9.55
CA ARG A 47 1.17 3.86 10.20
C ARG A 47 0.91 3.69 11.70
N ILE A 48 0.05 2.73 12.07
CA ILE A 48 -0.51 2.62 13.43
C ILE A 48 0.51 2.06 14.43
N LEU A 49 1.34 1.09 14.01
CA LEU A 49 2.25 0.37 14.92
C LEU A 49 3.64 0.97 15.01
N ARG A 50 4.23 1.46 13.90
CA ARG A 50 5.68 1.71 13.82
C ARG A 50 6.08 3.18 13.99
N HIS A 51 5.16 4.13 13.78
CA HIS A 51 5.50 5.56 13.65
C HIS A 51 4.66 6.51 14.53
N SER A 52 3.98 5.98 15.55
CA SER A 52 3.12 6.80 16.42
C SER A 52 3.87 7.52 17.56
N THR A 53 3.49 8.78 17.77
CA THR A 53 3.99 9.71 18.79
C THR A 53 3.10 9.66 20.04
N PRO A 54 3.64 9.69 21.28
CA PRO A 54 2.83 9.71 22.49
C PRO A 54 1.92 10.95 22.63
N TRP A 55 0.78 10.79 23.32
CA TRP A 55 -0.13 11.87 23.68
C TRP A 55 0.08 12.33 25.14
N THR A 56 -0.07 13.63 25.39
CA THR A 56 0.03 14.25 26.72
C THR A 56 -1.25 15.01 27.06
N VAL A 57 -1.75 14.83 28.28
CA VAL A 57 -2.87 15.62 28.81
C VAL A 57 -2.32 16.85 29.52
N THR A 58 -2.77 18.03 29.12
CA THR A 58 -2.37 19.31 29.72
C THR A 58 -3.12 19.59 31.02
N VAL A 59 -2.61 20.52 31.82
CA VAL A 59 -3.28 21.00 33.06
C VAL A 59 -4.65 21.61 32.77
N ALA A 60 -4.89 22.12 31.56
CA ALA A 60 -6.18 22.64 31.10
C ALA A 60 -7.15 21.55 30.59
N GLY A 61 -6.71 20.29 30.52
CA GLY A 61 -7.52 19.15 30.05
C GLY A 61 -7.49 18.90 28.54
N GLU A 62 -6.84 19.75 27.73
CA GLU A 62 -6.56 19.47 26.32
C GLU A 62 -5.54 18.32 26.19
N VAL A 63 -5.69 17.47 25.17
CA VAL A 63 -4.71 16.43 24.83
C VAL A 63 -3.92 16.85 23.61
N ARG A 64 -2.60 16.63 23.59
CA ARG A 64 -1.75 16.99 22.45
C ARG A 64 -0.60 16.00 22.28
N THR A 65 -0.06 15.90 21.07
CA THR A 65 1.20 15.18 20.83
C THR A 65 2.29 15.70 21.77
N ALA A 66 3.08 14.80 22.36
CA ALA A 66 4.03 15.11 23.42
C ALA A 66 5.14 16.08 22.99
N GLU A 67 5.54 15.98 21.72
CA GLU A 67 6.64 16.73 21.13
C GLU A 67 6.21 18.14 20.66
N ARG A 68 7.12 19.11 20.80
CA ARG A 68 7.06 20.41 20.12
C ARG A 68 8.15 20.43 19.03
N PRO A 69 7.85 20.05 17.78
CA PRO A 69 8.85 20.06 16.73
C PRO A 69 9.30 21.49 16.41
N ARG A 70 10.62 21.67 16.26
CA ARG A 70 11.24 22.96 15.91
C ARG A 70 11.43 23.12 14.40
N GLY A 71 10.47 22.67 13.59
CA GLY A 71 10.58 22.65 12.13
C GLY A 71 9.22 22.71 11.42
N LEU A 72 9.22 23.23 10.19
CA LEU A 72 8.01 23.51 9.40
C LEU A 72 7.38 22.27 8.72
N ALA A 73 8.07 21.13 8.74
CA ALA A 73 7.70 19.93 7.99
C ALA A 73 6.99 18.83 8.81
N GLN A 74 6.74 19.05 10.11
CA GLN A 74 6.15 18.03 10.99
C GLN A 74 4.69 18.32 11.34
N ILE A 75 3.89 17.25 11.40
CA ILE A 75 2.52 17.29 11.92
C ILE A 75 2.52 17.29 13.45
N THR A 76 1.71 18.17 14.03
CA THR A 76 1.31 18.09 15.46
C THR A 76 -0.20 18.11 15.59
N SER A 77 -0.72 17.36 16.56
CA SER A 77 -2.16 17.23 16.79
C SER A 77 -2.58 17.65 18.21
N ARG A 78 -3.78 18.21 18.31
CA ARG A 78 -4.47 18.57 19.57
C ARG A 78 -5.90 18.08 19.54
N LEU A 79 -6.36 17.52 20.63
CA LEU A 79 -7.69 16.93 20.78
C LEU A 79 -8.41 17.59 21.96
N ALA A 80 -9.71 17.83 21.77
CA ALA A 80 -10.59 18.22 22.86
C ALA A 80 -10.71 17.13 23.93
N GLN A 81 -11.09 17.52 25.15
CA GLN A 81 -11.29 16.60 26.26
C GLN A 81 -12.41 15.57 26.01
N HIS A 82 -13.36 15.90 25.12
CA HIS A 82 -14.52 15.07 24.79
C HIS A 82 -14.65 14.91 23.26
N ALA A 83 -15.24 13.80 22.82
CA ALA A 83 -15.28 13.37 21.42
C ALA A 83 -16.20 14.20 20.51
N ASP A 84 -17.05 15.05 21.09
CA ASP A 84 -17.87 16.06 20.43
C ASP A 84 -17.16 17.41 20.26
N GLY A 85 -15.95 17.55 20.82
CA GLY A 85 -15.08 18.71 20.62
C GLY A 85 -14.13 18.55 19.43
N ARG A 86 -13.48 19.66 19.04
CA ARG A 86 -12.59 19.71 17.88
C ARG A 86 -11.30 18.91 18.05
N TRP A 87 -10.81 18.37 16.93
CA TRP A 87 -9.44 17.90 16.75
C TRP A 87 -8.73 18.84 15.78
N GLU A 88 -7.60 19.41 16.19
CA GLU A 88 -6.70 20.20 15.36
C GLU A 88 -5.51 19.34 14.91
N THR A 89 -5.17 19.38 13.63
CA THR A 89 -3.86 18.96 13.11
C THR A 89 -3.16 20.16 12.48
N SER A 90 -1.84 20.20 12.49
CA SER A 90 -1.07 21.34 11.98
C SER A 90 0.30 20.96 11.45
N LEU A 91 0.67 21.57 10.32
CA LEU A 91 1.99 21.49 9.70
C LEU A 91 2.81 22.72 10.11
N GLY A 92 3.80 22.51 10.97
CA GLY A 92 4.50 23.60 11.66
C GLY A 92 3.56 24.47 12.51
N GLU A 93 3.98 25.70 12.84
CA GLU A 93 3.17 26.60 13.68
C GLU A 93 2.05 27.34 12.91
N SER A 94 2.20 27.45 11.60
CA SER A 94 1.48 28.40 10.73
C SER A 94 0.34 27.81 9.89
N HIS A 95 0.28 26.50 9.67
CA HIS A 95 -0.75 25.89 8.83
C HIS A 95 -1.56 24.89 9.67
N ARG A 96 -2.84 25.19 9.94
CA ARG A 96 -3.68 24.35 10.82
C ARG A 96 -4.98 23.99 10.14
N LEU A 97 -5.46 22.79 10.44
CA LEU A 97 -6.76 22.26 10.02
C LEU A 97 -7.48 21.74 11.27
N ALA A 98 -8.72 22.14 11.47
CA ALA A 98 -9.53 21.69 12.59
C ALA A 98 -10.80 20.98 12.10
N LEU A 99 -11.06 19.80 12.67
CA LEU A 99 -12.21 18.96 12.40
C LEU A 99 -13.12 18.95 13.63
N VAL A 100 -14.37 19.38 13.47
CA VAL A 100 -15.39 19.37 14.53
C VAL A 100 -16.39 18.24 14.24
N PRO A 101 -16.38 17.14 14.99
CA PRO A 101 -17.16 15.94 14.68
C PRO A 101 -18.67 16.17 14.84
N ARG A 102 -19.45 15.81 13.82
CA ARG A 102 -20.92 15.87 13.82
C ARG A 102 -21.51 14.58 14.36
N GLY A 103 -22.37 14.68 15.38
CA GLY A 103 -23.12 13.54 15.93
C GLY A 103 -22.32 12.64 16.88
N ALA A 104 -21.09 13.02 17.23
CA ALA A 104 -20.36 12.41 18.33
C ALA A 104 -21.01 12.73 19.68
N ARG A 105 -20.74 11.89 20.68
CA ARG A 105 -21.15 12.08 22.07
C ARG A 105 -20.04 12.78 22.86
N ALA A 106 -20.39 13.37 24.00
CA ALA A 106 -19.43 13.86 25.00
C ALA A 106 -18.68 12.72 25.74
N ALA A 107 -18.19 11.72 25.01
CA ALA A 107 -17.32 10.67 25.51
C ALA A 107 -15.96 11.30 25.86
N ARG A 108 -15.43 11.03 27.05
CA ARG A 108 -14.15 11.60 27.49
C ARG A 108 -12.97 10.85 26.88
N VAL A 109 -11.91 11.58 26.57
CA VAL A 109 -10.63 11.02 26.09
C VAL A 109 -9.92 10.20 27.18
N GLU A 110 -9.47 9.01 26.80
CA GLU A 110 -8.59 8.12 27.57
C GLU A 110 -7.26 7.96 26.81
N VAL A 111 -6.11 8.18 27.44
CA VAL A 111 -4.82 7.95 26.79
C VAL A 111 -4.37 6.51 27.07
N GLU A 112 -4.56 5.62 26.10
CA GLU A 112 -4.04 4.24 26.12
C GLU A 112 -2.66 4.25 25.43
N GLY A 113 -1.74 5.01 26.02
CA GLY A 113 -0.37 5.17 25.59
C GLY A 113 -0.16 6.06 24.36
N LYS A 114 0.36 5.49 23.27
CA LYS A 114 0.50 6.17 21.97
C LYS A 114 -0.85 6.41 21.25
N ARG A 115 -1.98 6.10 21.89
CA ARG A 115 -3.34 6.36 21.39
C ARG A 115 -4.13 7.21 22.37
N ALA A 116 -4.91 8.15 21.83
CA ALA A 116 -5.99 8.79 22.56
C ALA A 116 -7.32 8.21 22.09
N ILE A 117 -8.11 7.65 23.01
CA ILE A 117 -9.29 6.84 22.75
C ILE A 117 -10.52 7.58 23.26
N TYR A 118 -11.58 7.62 22.46
CA TYR A 118 -12.91 7.98 22.90
C TYR A 118 -13.84 6.76 22.75
N ARG A 119 -14.21 6.15 23.88
CA ARG A 119 -15.11 5.00 23.91
C ARG A 119 -16.56 5.41 23.74
N ASP A 120 -17.36 4.63 23.02
CA ASP A 120 -18.76 4.93 22.69
C ASP A 120 -18.96 6.35 22.11
N ALA A 121 -17.97 6.85 21.36
CA ALA A 121 -17.98 8.19 20.76
C ALA A 121 -19.15 8.35 19.78
N TYR A 122 -19.48 7.29 19.05
CA TYR A 122 -20.73 7.17 18.29
C TYR A 122 -21.44 5.86 18.67
N LEU A 123 -22.63 5.62 18.11
CA LEU A 123 -23.37 4.38 18.32
C LEU A 123 -22.51 3.17 17.92
N ALA A 124 -22.21 2.27 18.86
CA ALA A 124 -21.37 1.08 18.68
C ALA A 124 -20.05 1.34 17.94
N THR A 125 -19.46 2.53 18.11
CA THR A 125 -18.21 2.90 17.46
C THR A 125 -17.31 3.66 18.43
N ASP A 126 -16.10 3.15 18.61
CA ASP A 126 -15.03 3.87 19.30
C ASP A 126 -14.21 4.70 18.31
N VAL A 127 -13.62 5.79 18.78
CA VAL A 127 -12.68 6.62 18.03
C VAL A 127 -11.29 6.45 18.65
N VAL A 128 -10.29 6.10 17.84
CA VAL A 128 -8.90 5.92 18.28
C VAL A 128 -7.98 6.82 17.47
N MET A 129 -7.36 7.78 18.17
CA MET A 129 -6.48 8.80 17.60
C MET A 129 -5.02 8.36 17.64
N VAL A 130 -4.36 8.46 16.48
CA VAL A 130 -2.93 8.19 16.29
C VAL A 130 -2.32 9.37 15.54
N SER A 131 -1.05 9.69 15.78
CA SER A 131 -0.34 10.73 15.02
C SER A 131 1.14 10.36 14.94
N GLY A 132 1.75 10.55 13.78
CA GLY A 132 3.19 10.48 13.55
C GLY A 132 3.75 11.87 13.22
N VAL A 133 4.98 11.90 12.70
CA VAL A 133 5.64 13.15 12.26
C VAL A 133 5.10 13.68 10.94
N ASP A 134 4.49 12.81 10.15
CA ASP A 134 4.06 12.97 8.77
C ASP A 134 2.55 12.69 8.58
N PHE A 135 1.85 12.26 9.62
CA PHE A 135 0.40 12.01 9.59
C PHE A 135 -0.32 12.23 10.93
N ALA A 136 -1.64 12.39 10.86
CA ALA A 136 -2.57 12.29 11.98
C ALA A 136 -3.83 11.53 11.53
N GLU A 137 -4.24 10.53 12.29
CA GLU A 137 -5.15 9.45 11.88
C GLU A 137 -6.25 9.23 12.92
N GLN A 138 -7.49 9.10 12.46
CA GLN A 138 -8.67 8.90 13.31
C GLN A 138 -9.36 7.59 12.97
N LEU A 139 -8.95 6.53 13.64
CA LEU A 139 -9.48 5.20 13.43
C LEU A 139 -10.89 5.08 14.02
N LEU A 140 -11.85 4.72 13.19
CA LEU A 140 -13.24 4.47 13.58
C LEU A 140 -13.42 2.95 13.73
N VAL A 141 -13.60 2.49 14.97
CA VAL A 141 -13.71 1.07 15.31
C VAL A 141 -15.18 0.72 15.48
N LEU A 142 -15.82 0.24 14.42
CA LEU A 142 -17.23 -0.14 14.42
C LEU A 142 -17.36 -1.56 14.99
N HIS A 143 -18.18 -1.74 16.02
CA HIS A 143 -18.34 -3.03 16.72
C HIS A 143 -19.47 -3.90 16.18
N GLY A 144 -20.44 -3.32 15.46
CA GLY A 144 -21.61 -4.05 14.98
C GLY A 144 -22.41 -3.33 13.88
N PRO A 145 -23.41 -4.01 13.29
CA PRO A 145 -24.25 -3.48 12.21
C PRO A 145 -25.15 -2.30 12.62
N GLU A 146 -25.24 -1.99 13.90
CA GLU A 146 -25.89 -0.79 14.45
C GLU A 146 -25.02 0.48 14.38
N ALA A 147 -23.72 0.37 14.04
CA ALA A 147 -22.84 1.53 13.86
C ALA A 147 -23.26 2.43 12.69
N PRO A 148 -22.92 3.74 12.69
CA PRO A 148 -23.20 4.64 11.58
C PRO A 148 -22.59 4.14 10.25
N ALA A 149 -23.32 4.35 9.15
CA ALA A 149 -22.78 4.23 7.79
C ALA A 149 -22.04 5.50 7.34
N THR A 150 -22.25 6.61 8.04
CA THR A 150 -21.72 7.93 7.73
C THR A 150 -21.10 8.54 8.97
N PHE A 151 -19.88 9.07 8.83
CA PHE A 151 -19.21 9.91 9.82
C PHE A 151 -18.88 11.25 9.17
N ALA A 152 -19.01 12.36 9.90
CA ALA A 152 -18.83 13.68 9.32
C ALA A 152 -18.26 14.69 10.31
N TRP A 153 -17.58 15.71 9.77
CA TRP A 153 -16.92 16.77 10.53
C TRP A 153 -17.15 18.11 9.84
N ASP A 154 -17.44 19.16 10.60
CA ASP A 154 -17.28 20.53 10.13
C ASP A 154 -15.79 20.88 10.07
N LEU A 155 -15.40 21.59 9.01
CA LEU A 155 -14.03 21.99 8.73
C LEU A 155 -13.83 23.44 9.16
N GLU A 156 -13.12 23.63 10.26
CA GLU A 156 -12.57 24.92 10.63
C GLU A 156 -11.18 25.05 9.99
N VAL A 157 -10.99 26.10 9.18
CA VAL A 157 -9.72 26.37 8.48
C VAL A 157 -9.13 27.69 9.02
N PRO A 158 -8.27 27.64 10.05
CA PRO A 158 -7.50 28.79 10.52
C PRO A 158 -6.51 29.32 9.47
N ALA A 159 -5.99 30.52 9.72
CA ALA A 159 -4.98 31.16 8.87
C ALA A 159 -3.82 30.22 8.50
N GLY A 160 -3.42 30.26 7.22
CA GLY A 160 -2.34 29.45 6.64
C GLY A 160 -2.83 28.32 5.75
N LEU A 161 -4.06 27.83 5.91
CA LEU A 161 -4.77 27.05 4.90
C LEU A 161 -5.96 27.89 4.40
N PHE A 162 -6.25 27.83 3.11
CA PHE A 162 -7.14 28.78 2.43
C PHE A 162 -8.19 28.11 1.54
N SER A 163 -7.89 26.94 0.98
CA SER A 163 -8.87 26.18 0.19
C SER A 163 -8.57 24.68 0.23
N ALA A 164 -9.47 23.87 -0.32
CA ALA A 164 -9.23 22.45 -0.57
C ALA A 164 -9.78 22.06 -1.94
N ARG A 165 -9.36 20.91 -2.44
CA ARG A 165 -9.79 20.37 -3.74
C ARG A 165 -9.81 18.85 -3.69
N ARG A 166 -10.81 18.22 -4.32
CA ARG A 166 -10.84 16.76 -4.49
C ARG A 166 -9.77 16.34 -5.49
N ASP A 167 -9.02 15.29 -5.16
CA ASP A 167 -8.11 14.63 -6.10
C ASP A 167 -8.85 13.60 -6.97
N ALA A 168 -8.14 13.01 -7.93
CA ALA A 168 -8.72 12.04 -8.86
C ALA A 168 -9.02 10.66 -8.24
N SER A 169 -8.41 10.30 -7.10
CA SER A 169 -8.71 9.07 -6.35
C SER A 169 -10.02 9.16 -5.55
N GLY A 170 -10.48 10.40 -5.31
CA GLY A 170 -11.60 10.73 -4.43
C GLY A 170 -11.15 11.19 -3.04
N GLY A 171 -9.86 11.40 -2.81
CA GLY A 171 -9.33 12.08 -1.63
C GLY A 171 -9.52 13.60 -1.70
N LEU A 172 -9.04 14.30 -0.67
CA LEU A 172 -9.13 15.76 -0.51
C LEU A 172 -7.76 16.34 -0.18
N VAL A 173 -7.33 17.37 -0.91
CA VAL A 173 -6.04 18.05 -0.71
C VAL A 173 -6.27 19.48 -0.26
N PHE A 174 -5.50 19.93 0.75
CA PHE A 174 -5.62 21.25 1.38
C PHE A 174 -4.49 22.18 0.90
N LEU A 175 -4.88 23.42 0.58
CA LEU A 175 -4.07 24.43 -0.11
C LEU A 175 -3.85 25.66 0.79
N ASP A 176 -2.69 26.29 0.69
CA ASP A 176 -2.41 27.61 1.30
C ASP A 176 -2.86 28.81 0.42
N ASP A 177 -2.52 30.04 0.84
CA ASP A 177 -2.81 31.30 0.14
C ASP A 177 -2.16 31.40 -1.24
N ARG A 178 -1.10 30.61 -1.48
CA ARG A 178 -0.35 30.55 -2.73
C ARG A 178 -0.76 29.36 -3.60
N GLY A 179 -1.77 28.58 -3.16
CA GLY A 179 -2.24 27.39 -3.86
C GLY A 179 -1.33 26.17 -3.73
N ARG A 180 -0.48 26.09 -2.69
CA ARG A 180 0.44 24.95 -2.47
C ARG A 180 -0.26 23.83 -1.68
N GLU A 181 -0.13 22.60 -2.15
CA GLU A 181 -0.70 21.38 -1.53
C GLU A 181 0.08 20.95 -0.27
N LEU A 182 -0.39 21.34 0.92
CA LEU A 182 0.34 21.12 2.18
C LEU A 182 -0.04 19.84 2.93
N LEU A 183 -1.33 19.50 2.92
CA LEU A 183 -1.88 18.31 3.58
C LEU A 183 -2.82 17.61 2.62
N ARG A 184 -2.94 16.28 2.73
CA ARG A 184 -3.99 15.52 2.05
C ARG A 184 -4.70 14.58 3.01
N MET A 185 -5.98 14.37 2.77
CA MET A 185 -6.77 13.25 3.27
C MET A 185 -6.98 12.30 2.09
N PRO A 186 -6.18 11.23 1.97
CA PRO A 186 -6.41 10.19 0.96
C PRO A 186 -7.82 9.62 1.10
N ARG A 187 -8.33 9.00 0.03
CA ARG A 187 -9.63 8.33 0.10
C ARG A 187 -9.62 7.26 1.21
N PRO A 188 -10.50 7.37 2.23
CA PRO A 188 -10.53 6.44 3.35
C PRO A 188 -10.92 5.04 2.90
N PHE A 189 -10.45 4.03 3.63
CA PHE A 189 -10.85 2.64 3.44
C PHE A 189 -11.12 1.98 4.79
N ALA A 190 -11.84 0.87 4.76
CA ALA A 190 -12.11 0.03 5.90
C ALA A 190 -11.49 -1.36 5.73
N VAL A 191 -11.04 -1.93 6.84
CA VAL A 191 -10.60 -3.33 6.95
C VAL A 191 -11.55 -4.03 7.91
N ASP A 192 -12.18 -5.10 7.44
CA ASP A 192 -13.17 -5.84 8.23
C ASP A 192 -12.53 -6.90 9.15
N GLY A 193 -13.34 -7.56 9.99
CA GLY A 193 -12.90 -8.57 10.96
C GLY A 193 -12.29 -9.84 10.33
N GLN A 194 -12.33 -9.99 9.00
CA GLN A 194 -11.65 -11.04 8.25
C GLN A 194 -10.37 -10.53 7.54
N GLY A 195 -10.09 -9.23 7.58
CA GLY A 195 -8.99 -8.59 6.87
C GLY A 195 -9.34 -8.17 5.45
N VAL A 196 -10.63 -8.13 5.09
CA VAL A 196 -11.07 -7.72 3.74
C VAL A 196 -11.13 -6.19 3.68
N ARG A 197 -10.42 -5.61 2.70
CA ARG A 197 -10.43 -4.18 2.43
C ARG A 197 -11.64 -3.74 1.60
N ARG A 198 -12.21 -2.59 1.94
CA ARG A 198 -13.29 -1.89 1.22
C ARG A 198 -13.01 -0.40 1.21
N ASP A 199 -13.04 0.26 0.05
CA ASP A 199 -12.91 1.71 0.01
C ASP A 199 -14.21 2.39 0.49
N ALA A 200 -14.09 3.44 1.29
CA ALA A 200 -15.19 4.33 1.61
C ALA A 200 -15.30 5.44 0.55
N ALA A 201 -16.46 6.08 0.42
CA ALA A 201 -16.57 7.34 -0.29
C ALA A 201 -16.24 8.50 0.67
N LEU A 202 -15.46 9.47 0.20
CA LEU A 202 -15.19 10.72 0.88
C LEU A 202 -16.00 11.82 0.19
N ASP A 203 -16.69 12.63 0.98
CA ASP A 203 -17.46 13.78 0.52
C ASP A 203 -17.02 15.07 1.20
N TRP A 204 -17.10 16.16 0.45
CA TRP A 204 -16.74 17.51 0.87
C TRP A 204 -17.59 18.53 0.12
N ASP A 205 -18.18 19.48 0.86
CA ASP A 205 -19.11 20.51 0.36
C ASP A 205 -18.56 21.95 0.46
N GLY A 206 -17.29 22.11 0.84
CA GLY A 206 -16.66 23.41 1.12
C GLY A 206 -16.64 23.78 2.61
N LYS A 207 -17.45 23.14 3.45
CA LYS A 207 -17.56 23.44 4.89
C LYS A 207 -17.50 22.21 5.79
N ALA A 208 -17.91 21.06 5.30
CA ALA A 208 -17.89 19.80 6.02
C ALA A 208 -17.30 18.69 5.16
N ILE A 209 -16.69 17.72 5.83
CA ILE A 209 -16.21 16.46 5.27
C ILE A 209 -17.12 15.35 5.79
N ALA A 210 -17.50 14.41 4.93
CA ALA A 210 -18.26 13.22 5.29
C ALA A 210 -17.60 11.97 4.70
N ILE A 211 -17.70 10.84 5.39
CA ILE A 211 -17.20 9.54 4.95
C ILE A 211 -18.36 8.57 4.97
N HIS A 212 -18.59 7.89 3.85
CA HIS A 212 -19.66 6.93 3.66
C HIS A 212 -19.09 5.54 3.39
N LEU A 213 -19.38 4.59 4.29
CA LEU A 213 -18.97 3.20 4.17
C LEU A 213 -20.17 2.33 3.77
N ASP A 214 -20.04 1.56 2.69
CA ASP A 214 -20.98 0.47 2.42
C ASP A 214 -20.71 -0.66 3.43
N ARG A 215 -21.72 -0.95 4.26
CA ARG A 215 -21.64 -1.93 5.34
C ARG A 215 -22.23 -3.29 4.97
N GLN A 216 -22.69 -3.47 3.72
CA GLN A 216 -23.29 -4.72 3.29
C GLN A 216 -22.25 -5.86 3.23
N GLY A 217 -22.41 -6.84 4.12
CA GLY A 217 -21.60 -8.05 4.17
C GLY A 217 -20.24 -7.91 4.86
N LEU A 218 -19.98 -6.82 5.60
CA LEU A 218 -18.76 -6.69 6.40
C LEU A 218 -18.76 -7.64 7.61
N ALA A 219 -17.61 -8.25 7.91
CA ALA A 219 -17.39 -8.90 9.20
C ALA A 219 -16.99 -7.86 10.27
N TYR A 220 -17.62 -7.92 11.45
CA TYR A 220 -17.30 -7.03 12.58
C TYR A 220 -16.30 -7.68 13.55
N PRO A 221 -15.44 -6.91 14.25
CA PRO A 221 -15.31 -5.45 14.19
C PRO A 221 -14.68 -4.96 12.88
N VAL A 222 -15.00 -3.72 12.49
CA VAL A 222 -14.48 -3.06 11.28
C VAL A 222 -13.65 -1.85 11.70
N LEU A 223 -12.46 -1.72 11.10
CA LEU A 223 -11.57 -0.57 11.27
C LEU A 223 -11.67 0.33 10.03
N LEU A 224 -12.34 1.47 10.14
CA LEU A 224 -12.44 2.49 9.09
C LEU A 224 -11.38 3.58 9.34
N ASP A 225 -10.58 3.89 8.31
CA ASP A 225 -9.35 4.67 8.41
C ASP A 225 -9.36 5.96 7.55
N PRO A 226 -9.78 7.09 8.14
CA PRO A 226 -9.40 8.42 7.68
C PRO A 226 -8.09 8.92 8.31
N VAL A 227 -7.14 9.25 7.44
CA VAL A 227 -5.85 9.85 7.75
C VAL A 227 -5.72 11.24 7.12
N ILE A 228 -4.98 12.14 7.77
CA ILE A 228 -4.45 13.37 7.18
C ILE A 228 -2.92 13.24 7.18
N GLU A 229 -2.28 13.34 6.02
CA GLU A 229 -0.84 13.14 5.84
C GLU A 229 -0.20 14.26 5.03
N VAL A 230 1.12 14.46 5.21
CA VAL A 230 1.95 15.32 4.37
C VAL A 230 2.25 14.63 3.04
N VAL A 231 2.54 15.41 1.99
CA VAL A 231 2.36 14.93 0.61
C VAL A 231 3.52 14.07 0.06
N THR A 232 4.78 14.19 0.53
CA THR A 232 5.94 13.76 -0.32
C THR A 232 7.22 13.17 0.33
N TRP A 233 7.35 13.00 1.65
CA TRP A 233 8.59 12.49 2.27
C TRP A 233 8.41 11.20 3.06
N LEU A 234 9.33 10.24 2.91
CA LEU A 234 9.38 9.01 3.70
C LEU A 234 10.75 8.86 4.40
N ARG A 235 10.76 8.74 5.73
CA ARG A 235 11.96 8.35 6.50
C ARG A 235 12.14 6.84 6.38
N LEU A 236 13.30 6.38 5.91
CA LEU A 236 13.58 4.94 5.80
C LEU A 236 13.92 4.33 7.18
N PRO A 237 13.62 3.04 7.41
CA PRO A 237 13.94 2.39 8.68
C PRO A 237 15.45 2.35 8.94
N ARG A 238 15.87 2.91 10.08
CA ARG A 238 17.24 2.76 10.62
C ARG A 238 17.31 1.60 11.61
N ALA A 239 18.53 1.15 11.92
CA ALA A 239 18.81 0.41 13.15
C ALA A 239 18.97 1.41 14.32
N PRO A 240 18.86 0.98 15.59
CA PRO A 240 19.02 1.88 16.74
C PRO A 240 20.38 2.58 16.75
N LEU A 241 20.50 3.63 17.54
CA LEU A 241 21.75 4.32 17.81
C LEU A 241 22.18 4.05 19.28
N SER A 242 22.99 4.89 19.92
CA SER A 242 23.61 4.52 21.21
C SER A 242 22.63 4.63 22.37
N GLY A 243 22.39 3.52 23.06
CA GLY A 243 21.49 3.46 24.22
C GLY A 243 21.92 2.39 25.22
N SER A 244 21.34 2.44 26.41
CA SER A 244 21.58 1.43 27.45
C SER A 244 20.80 0.16 27.13
N MET A 245 21.38 -1.00 27.41
CA MET A 245 20.85 -2.30 27.00
C MET A 245 20.80 -3.28 28.18
N ALA A 246 19.79 -4.16 28.20
CA ALA A 246 19.77 -5.36 29.01
C ALA A 246 19.09 -6.50 28.25
N CYS A 247 19.55 -7.73 28.46
CA CYS A 247 19.07 -8.89 27.70
C CYS A 247 18.34 -9.92 28.58
N LEU A 248 17.21 -10.40 28.07
CA LEU A 248 16.41 -11.50 28.57
C LEU A 248 16.91 -12.82 27.97
N ASP A 249 16.20 -13.93 28.17
CA ASP A 249 16.61 -15.22 27.60
C ASP A 249 16.54 -15.26 26.07
N SER A 250 15.49 -14.64 25.49
CA SER A 250 15.14 -14.70 24.06
C SER A 250 15.22 -13.37 23.32
N SER A 251 15.52 -12.25 24.00
CA SER A 251 15.63 -10.94 23.36
C SER A 251 16.52 -9.97 24.16
N CYS A 252 17.11 -8.98 23.48
CA CYS A 252 17.66 -7.80 24.16
C CYS A 252 16.68 -6.63 24.07
N VAL A 253 16.67 -5.79 25.11
CA VAL A 253 15.95 -4.52 25.16
C VAL A 253 16.97 -3.41 25.23
N LEU A 254 16.88 -2.45 24.33
CA LEU A 254 17.69 -1.24 24.31
C LEU A 254 16.78 -0.03 24.45
N PHE A 255 17.19 0.92 25.28
CA PHE A 255 16.53 2.20 25.42
C PHE A 255 17.49 3.32 25.06
N GLU A 256 17.11 4.13 24.09
CA GLU A 256 17.84 5.32 23.65
C GLU A 256 17.02 6.59 23.92
N ALA A 257 17.74 7.69 24.14
CA ALA A 257 17.18 9.03 24.08
C ALA A 257 18.11 9.94 23.28
N ARG A 258 17.56 10.67 22.30
CA ARG A 258 18.24 11.76 21.59
C ARG A 258 17.24 12.85 21.23
N TYR A 259 17.70 14.10 21.25
CA TYR A 259 16.98 15.28 20.72
C TYR A 259 15.47 15.29 21.06
N GLU A 260 15.18 15.29 22.37
CA GLU A 260 13.83 15.33 22.95
C GLU A 260 12.98 14.03 22.82
N ARG A 261 13.44 12.98 22.11
CA ARG A 261 12.71 11.71 21.92
C ARG A 261 13.31 10.51 22.68
N SER A 262 12.44 9.62 23.17
CA SER A 262 12.77 8.25 23.63
C SER A 262 12.51 7.23 22.54
N GLU A 263 13.34 6.19 22.42
CA GLU A 263 13.07 5.03 21.57
C GLU A 263 13.41 3.72 22.31
N THR A 264 12.41 2.85 22.51
CA THR A 264 12.58 1.47 22.95
C THR A 264 12.77 0.54 21.74
N TRP A 265 13.84 -0.24 21.73
CA TRP A 265 14.17 -1.21 20.68
C TRP A 265 14.31 -2.61 21.26
N THR A 266 13.88 -3.63 20.52
CA THR A 266 14.16 -5.04 20.87
C THR A 266 14.98 -5.73 19.80
N PHE A 267 15.81 -6.68 20.21
CA PHE A 267 16.60 -7.55 19.32
C PHE A 267 16.13 -8.99 19.49
N ASP A 268 15.83 -9.67 18.38
CA ASP A 268 15.38 -11.08 18.35
C ASP A 268 16.50 -12.10 18.11
N GLY A 269 17.75 -11.62 17.95
CA GLY A 269 18.91 -12.42 17.53
C GLY A 269 19.31 -12.22 16.07
N VAL A 270 18.48 -11.57 15.26
CA VAL A 270 18.71 -11.33 13.83
C VAL A 270 18.49 -9.86 13.45
N ASN A 271 17.46 -9.20 13.99
CA ASN A 271 17.09 -7.84 13.66
C ASN A 271 16.74 -7.01 14.91
N TRP A 272 17.13 -5.74 14.88
CA TRP A 272 16.60 -4.73 15.80
C TRP A 272 15.25 -4.22 15.29
N THR A 273 14.25 -4.19 16.16
CA THR A 273 12.89 -3.72 15.86
C THR A 273 12.49 -2.61 16.84
N LEU A 274 12.19 -1.42 16.30
CA LEU A 274 11.63 -0.32 17.08
C LEU A 274 10.29 -0.74 17.67
N GLN A 275 10.15 -0.61 18.97
CA GLN A 275 8.91 -0.87 19.68
C GLN A 275 8.11 0.44 19.83
N SER A 276 6.80 0.31 19.82
CA SER A 276 5.86 1.39 20.14
C SER A 276 5.06 1.03 21.39
N PRO A 277 5.72 0.90 22.56
CA PRO A 277 5.01 0.56 23.78
C PRO A 277 3.99 1.64 24.11
N SER A 278 2.87 1.24 24.70
CA SER A 278 1.84 2.19 25.08
C SER A 278 2.37 3.15 26.14
N VAL A 279 3.00 2.63 27.20
CA VAL A 279 3.68 3.43 28.22
C VAL A 279 5.20 3.31 28.03
N GLU A 280 5.89 4.45 28.04
CA GLU A 280 7.34 4.58 27.81
C GLU A 280 7.97 5.59 28.79
N PRO A 281 9.23 5.39 29.24
CA PRO A 281 9.92 6.36 30.09
C PRO A 281 10.15 7.68 29.33
N PRO A 282 9.90 8.84 29.97
CA PRO A 282 10.32 10.13 29.44
C PRO A 282 11.80 10.17 29.07
N THR A 283 12.12 10.94 28.01
CA THR A 283 13.44 11.14 27.40
C THR A 283 14.54 11.29 28.45
N ARG A 284 15.50 10.36 28.46
CA ARG A 284 16.60 10.35 29.43
C ARG A 284 17.90 9.76 28.86
N GLU A 285 19.00 10.47 29.06
CA GLU A 285 20.33 9.97 28.70
C GLU A 285 20.96 9.15 29.85
N TYR A 286 21.81 8.20 29.50
CA TYR A 286 22.59 7.36 30.43
C TYR A 286 21.82 6.69 31.61
N PRO A 287 20.62 6.10 31.40
CA PRO A 287 19.98 5.29 32.42
C PRO A 287 20.74 3.96 32.63
N SER A 288 20.66 3.38 33.83
CA SER A 288 21.18 2.02 34.06
C SER A 288 20.06 1.00 33.82
N LEU A 289 20.32 -0.08 33.08
CA LEU A 289 19.38 -1.19 32.84
C LEU A 289 19.97 -2.50 33.35
N ALA A 290 19.13 -3.38 33.90
CA ALA A 290 19.48 -4.78 34.19
C ALA A 290 18.29 -5.71 34.06
N ARG A 291 18.55 -6.98 33.78
CA ARG A 291 17.57 -8.05 33.82
C ARG A 291 17.13 -8.35 35.27
N TYR A 292 15.83 -8.50 35.49
CA TYR A 292 15.24 -8.98 36.75
C TYR A 292 14.22 -10.08 36.44
N GLY A 293 14.61 -11.35 36.60
CA GLY A 293 13.76 -12.48 36.21
C GLY A 293 13.53 -12.53 34.70
N ASP A 294 12.28 -12.36 34.28
CA ASP A 294 11.80 -12.23 32.90
C ASP A 294 11.65 -10.77 32.43
N LYS A 295 11.99 -9.79 33.28
CA LYS A 295 11.81 -8.35 33.04
C LYS A 295 13.13 -7.61 32.90
N VAL A 296 13.07 -6.36 32.44
CA VAL A 296 14.18 -5.39 32.55
C VAL A 296 13.79 -4.27 33.50
N ILE A 297 14.66 -3.96 34.47
CA ILE A 297 14.54 -2.78 35.33
C ILE A 297 15.50 -1.70 34.82
N MET A 298 15.00 -0.49 34.71
CA MET A 298 15.73 0.73 34.42
C MET A 298 15.73 1.63 35.66
N PHE A 299 16.88 2.23 35.97
CA PHE A 299 17.02 3.23 37.02
C PHE A 299 17.78 4.48 36.56
N GLY A 300 17.28 5.64 36.98
CA GLY A 300 17.97 6.92 36.84
C GLY A 300 18.03 7.45 35.41
N GLY A 301 19.14 8.13 35.09
CA GLY A 301 19.40 8.88 33.87
C GLY A 301 19.34 10.40 34.07
N GLU A 302 19.46 11.13 32.97
CA GLU A 302 19.36 12.60 32.91
C GLU A 302 18.27 13.02 31.93
N ARG A 303 17.27 13.77 32.41
CA ARG A 303 16.18 14.37 31.62
C ARG A 303 16.23 15.88 31.79
N ASP A 304 16.20 16.65 30.71
CA ASP A 304 16.15 18.12 30.74
C ASP A 304 17.26 18.77 31.61
N ARG A 305 18.48 18.19 31.58
CA ARG A 305 19.63 18.53 32.45
C ARG A 305 19.42 18.27 33.96
N ALA A 306 18.31 17.65 34.35
CA ALA A 306 18.06 17.16 35.69
C ALA A 306 18.39 15.66 35.78
N ILE A 307 19.21 15.29 36.75
CA ILE A 307 19.48 13.90 37.07
C ILE A 307 18.27 13.34 37.85
N VAL A 308 17.78 12.16 37.50
CA VAL A 308 16.58 11.55 38.12
C VAL A 308 16.90 10.26 38.89
N ASN A 309 15.98 9.84 39.79
CA ASN A 309 16.01 8.58 40.54
C ASN A 309 14.76 7.72 40.30
N GLU A 310 14.15 7.86 39.12
CA GLU A 310 12.97 7.09 38.74
C GLU A 310 13.35 5.63 38.49
N THR A 311 12.51 4.69 38.95
CA THR A 311 12.60 3.25 38.63
C THR A 311 11.53 2.89 37.62
N TRP A 312 11.89 2.19 36.55
CA TRP A 312 10.99 1.75 35.49
C TRP A 312 11.16 0.24 35.24
N GLU A 313 10.05 -0.45 34.96
CA GLU A 313 9.99 -1.90 34.72
C GLU A 313 9.45 -2.16 33.31
N TRP A 314 10.18 -2.93 32.50
CA TRP A 314 9.75 -3.43 31.19
C TRP A 314 9.29 -4.89 31.31
N ASP A 315 8.06 -5.18 30.89
CA ASP A 315 7.46 -6.51 30.98
C ASP A 315 7.55 -7.36 29.70
N GLY A 316 8.32 -6.90 28.70
CA GLY A 316 8.37 -7.50 27.36
C GLY A 316 7.50 -6.78 26.33
N THR A 317 6.55 -5.94 26.78
CA THR A 317 5.61 -5.23 25.89
C THR A 317 5.43 -3.75 26.21
N ILE A 318 5.43 -3.38 27.50
CA ILE A 318 5.23 -2.00 27.95
C ILE A 318 6.17 -1.67 29.12
N TRP A 319 6.48 -0.39 29.29
CA TRP A 319 7.15 0.10 30.49
C TRP A 319 6.16 0.50 31.56
N ARG A 320 6.54 0.36 32.83
CA ARG A 320 5.75 0.78 34.00
C ARG A 320 6.64 1.46 35.02
N GLN A 321 6.33 2.70 35.38
CA GLN A 321 7.06 3.37 36.46
C GLN A 321 6.74 2.68 37.81
N ARG A 322 7.77 2.41 38.60
CA ARG A 322 7.65 1.90 39.97
C ARG A 322 7.82 3.08 40.94
N PHE A 323 7.01 3.08 41.99
CA PHE A 323 7.02 4.08 43.06
C PHE A 323 7.39 3.41 44.39
N PRO A 324 8.67 3.04 44.59
CA PRO A 324 9.11 2.40 45.83
C PRO A 324 9.09 3.39 47.01
N ALA A 325 8.89 2.87 48.22
CA ALA A 325 8.83 3.67 49.44
C ALA A 325 10.20 4.28 49.82
N THR A 326 11.29 3.62 49.40
CA THR A 326 12.67 4.10 49.46
C THR A 326 13.31 3.90 48.09
N SER A 327 14.21 4.82 47.70
CA SER A 327 14.86 4.84 46.38
C SER A 327 16.29 5.38 46.53
N PRO A 328 17.27 4.92 45.74
CA PRO A 328 18.60 5.51 45.70
C PRO A 328 18.57 7.00 45.30
N PRO A 329 19.65 7.75 45.58
CA PRO A 329 19.83 9.10 45.05
C PRO A 329 19.82 9.14 43.52
N ALA A 330 19.52 10.32 42.98
CA ALA A 330 19.49 10.55 41.54
C ALA A 330 20.88 10.33 40.91
N CYS A 331 20.91 9.60 39.78
CA CYS A 331 22.15 9.21 39.12
C CYS A 331 22.04 9.17 37.60
N LYS A 332 23.12 9.59 36.91
CA LYS A 332 23.38 9.29 35.50
C LYS A 332 24.75 8.63 35.33
N GLY A 333 24.92 7.75 34.35
CA GLY A 333 26.22 7.35 33.77
C GLY A 333 27.16 6.47 34.63
N ALA A 334 27.33 6.77 35.91
CA ALA A 334 28.23 6.04 36.83
C ALA A 334 27.49 5.04 37.75
N GLY A 335 26.18 4.88 37.59
CA GLY A 335 25.40 3.88 38.34
C GLY A 335 25.30 2.60 37.55
N ARG A 336 25.43 1.45 38.21
CA ARG A 336 25.28 0.15 37.57
C ARG A 336 24.35 -0.76 38.34
N LEU A 337 23.62 -1.55 37.58
CA LEU A 337 22.67 -2.55 38.04
C LEU A 337 23.12 -3.92 37.58
N ALA A 338 23.06 -4.90 38.46
CA ALA A 338 23.24 -6.31 38.11
C ALA A 338 22.27 -7.18 38.91
N ALA A 339 21.91 -8.34 38.35
CA ALA A 339 21.09 -9.31 39.07
C ALA A 339 21.94 -10.11 40.07
N ARG A 340 21.31 -10.49 41.18
CA ARG A 340 21.83 -11.45 42.16
C ARG A 340 20.72 -12.42 42.52
N GLY A 341 20.61 -13.53 41.80
CA GLY A 341 19.47 -14.43 41.94
C GLY A 341 18.14 -13.70 41.68
N SER A 342 17.29 -13.58 42.70
CA SER A 342 16.01 -12.87 42.65
C SER A 342 16.07 -11.45 43.24
N ARG A 343 17.21 -10.77 43.15
CA ARG A 343 17.45 -9.39 43.61
C ARG A 343 18.21 -8.61 42.52
N LEU A 344 18.17 -7.28 42.56
CA LEU A 344 19.19 -6.46 41.87
C LEU A 344 20.08 -5.77 42.89
N VAL A 345 21.36 -5.65 42.57
CA VAL A 345 22.30 -4.79 43.30
C VAL A 345 22.54 -3.53 42.46
N PHE A 346 22.41 -2.37 43.09
CA PHE A 346 22.77 -1.07 42.53
C PHE A 346 23.93 -0.49 43.32
N LEU A 347 24.98 -0.05 42.61
CA LEU A 347 26.04 0.76 43.21
C LEU A 347 25.82 2.23 42.83
N GLY A 348 25.63 3.06 43.85
CA GLY A 348 25.33 4.48 43.74
C GLY A 348 26.51 5.32 43.27
N CYS A 349 26.20 6.52 42.80
CA CYS A 349 27.04 7.27 41.85
C CYS A 349 27.82 8.42 42.49
N SER A 350 27.83 8.45 43.82
CA SER A 350 28.65 9.35 44.62
C SER A 350 30.12 8.93 44.51
N ARG A 351 30.99 9.88 44.20
CA ARG A 351 32.45 9.66 44.04
C ARG A 351 33.13 9.33 45.35
N ASP A 352 32.76 10.08 46.39
CA ASP A 352 33.44 10.06 47.69
C ASP A 352 32.75 9.13 48.70
N GLN A 353 31.46 8.84 48.51
CA GLN A 353 30.66 7.95 49.37
C GLN A 353 29.64 7.15 48.53
N PRO A 354 30.09 6.19 47.70
CA PRO A 354 29.18 5.32 46.97
C PRO A 354 28.35 4.45 47.93
N GLU A 355 27.11 4.19 47.53
CA GLU A 355 26.12 3.51 48.34
C GLU A 355 25.72 2.19 47.68
N THR A 356 25.66 1.09 48.44
CA THR A 356 25.12 -0.17 47.92
C THR A 356 23.63 -0.22 48.20
N TRP A 357 22.81 -0.52 47.21
CA TRP A 357 21.36 -0.65 47.32
C TRP A 357 20.90 -1.98 46.72
N GLU A 358 19.86 -2.59 47.30
CA GLU A 358 19.26 -3.81 46.77
C GLU A 358 17.77 -3.61 46.40
N TRP A 359 17.36 -4.11 45.23
CA TRP A 359 15.97 -4.19 44.79
C TRP A 359 15.40 -5.58 45.05
N ASP A 360 14.24 -5.65 45.71
CA ASP A 360 13.55 -6.90 46.02
C ASP A 360 12.39 -7.27 45.07
N GLY A 361 12.22 -6.50 43.99
CA GLY A 361 11.05 -6.57 43.10
C GLY A 361 9.98 -5.53 43.40
N ASN A 362 10.03 -4.86 44.55
CA ASN A 362 9.04 -3.89 44.98
C ASN A 362 9.62 -2.60 45.57
N ASN A 363 10.73 -2.69 46.31
CA ASN A 363 11.34 -1.57 47.03
C ASN A 363 12.88 -1.61 46.99
N TRP A 364 13.51 -0.44 47.10
CA TRP A 364 14.97 -0.35 47.26
C TRP A 364 15.37 -0.28 48.73
N THR A 365 16.32 -1.11 49.16
CA THR A 365 16.88 -1.09 50.51
C THR A 365 18.34 -0.69 50.45
N GLN A 366 18.75 0.35 51.19
CA GLN A 366 20.16 0.73 51.31
C GLN A 366 20.88 -0.29 52.20
N LEU A 367 22.03 -0.76 51.75
CA LEU A 367 22.91 -1.66 52.46
C LEU A 367 24.16 -0.89 52.93
N PHE A 368 24.68 -1.27 54.10
CA PHE A 368 25.82 -0.64 54.74
C PHE A 368 26.96 -1.65 54.92
N PRO A 369 27.63 -2.05 53.82
CA PRO A 369 28.76 -2.97 53.90
C PRO A 369 29.96 -2.31 54.59
N ALA A 370 30.87 -3.13 55.11
CA ALA A 370 32.07 -2.65 55.80
C ALA A 370 33.11 -2.07 54.83
N ARG A 371 33.06 -2.50 53.57
CA ARG A 371 33.85 -2.02 52.44
C ARG A 371 32.90 -1.65 51.30
N THR A 372 33.17 -0.53 50.62
CA THR A 372 32.48 -0.17 49.38
C THR A 372 33.52 0.26 48.33
N PRO A 373 33.45 -0.23 47.07
CA PRO A 373 34.33 0.20 46.00
C PRO A 373 34.10 1.67 45.67
N THR A 374 35.15 2.44 45.39
CA THR A 374 35.01 3.84 44.96
C THR A 374 34.54 3.94 43.50
N THR A 375 33.92 5.06 43.13
CA THR A 375 33.51 5.36 41.73
C THR A 375 34.45 6.36 41.05
N ASN A 376 35.74 6.31 41.39
CA ASN A 376 36.75 7.31 40.99
C ASN A 376 36.93 7.36 39.45
N SER A 377 36.78 8.56 38.89
CA SER A 377 36.58 8.78 37.46
C SER A 377 37.87 9.06 36.67
N GLN A 378 38.89 8.20 36.79
CA GLN A 378 39.99 8.17 35.81
C GLN A 378 39.93 6.94 34.90
N ALA A 379 39.34 5.84 35.35
CA ALA A 379 38.84 4.80 34.46
C ALA A 379 37.43 5.18 33.99
N HIS A 380 37.21 5.21 32.68
CA HIS A 380 35.86 5.32 32.11
C HIS A 380 35.15 3.96 32.05
N SER A 381 35.86 2.85 32.32
CA SER A 381 35.25 1.56 32.64
C SER A 381 34.65 1.60 34.04
N PHE A 382 33.33 1.52 34.11
CA PHE A 382 32.62 1.18 35.31
C PHE A 382 31.50 0.25 34.88
N ASP A 383 31.52 -1.01 35.30
CA ASP A 383 30.50 -1.98 34.90
C ASP A 383 30.28 -3.08 35.93
N LEU A 384 29.06 -3.62 35.97
CA LEU A 384 28.58 -4.50 37.02
C LEU A 384 27.81 -5.67 36.40
N ALA A 385 28.20 -6.90 36.70
CA ALA A 385 27.56 -8.08 36.14
C ALA A 385 27.35 -9.19 37.17
N SER A 386 26.37 -10.04 36.89
CA SER A 386 26.07 -11.23 37.66
C SER A 386 27.15 -12.30 37.48
N TYR A 387 27.48 -13.03 38.54
CA TYR A 387 28.31 -14.22 38.46
C TYR A 387 27.79 -15.27 39.46
N GLY A 388 26.98 -16.22 38.97
CA GLY A 388 26.29 -17.18 39.84
C GLY A 388 25.34 -16.48 40.82
N ASP A 389 25.59 -16.65 42.12
CA ASP A 389 24.88 -15.99 43.23
C ASP A 389 25.56 -14.70 43.72
N LYS A 390 26.60 -14.24 43.02
CA LYS A 390 27.38 -13.04 43.33
C LYS A 390 27.20 -11.96 42.27
N VAL A 391 27.71 -10.78 42.59
CA VAL A 391 27.85 -9.68 41.63
C VAL A 391 29.32 -9.26 41.60
N VAL A 392 29.83 -8.95 40.41
CA VAL A 392 31.19 -8.45 40.21
C VAL A 392 31.15 -7.07 39.59
N LEU A 393 31.86 -6.14 40.21
CA LEU A 393 32.14 -4.81 39.71
C LEU A 393 33.53 -4.77 39.10
N PHE A 394 33.65 -4.09 37.97
CA PHE A 394 34.91 -3.65 37.41
C PHE A 394 34.95 -2.13 37.29
N ASN A 395 35.89 -1.47 37.98
CA ASN A 395 36.07 -0.01 38.02
C ASN A 395 37.54 0.40 37.77
N GLY A 396 38.30 -0.43 37.05
CA GLY A 396 39.78 -0.45 37.08
C GLY A 396 40.33 -1.40 38.15
N GLU A 397 39.56 -1.68 39.20
CA GLU A 397 39.79 -2.80 40.12
C GLU A 397 38.67 -3.84 39.98
N THR A 398 38.94 -5.07 40.41
CA THR A 398 37.94 -6.16 40.43
C THR A 398 37.39 -6.27 41.84
N TRP A 399 36.08 -6.11 42.00
CA TRP A 399 35.41 -6.18 43.30
C TRP A 399 34.26 -7.20 43.24
N GLU A 400 34.20 -8.09 44.22
CA GLU A 400 33.16 -9.11 44.35
C GLU A 400 32.21 -8.76 45.51
N TRP A 401 30.91 -8.82 45.25
CA TRP A 401 29.83 -8.69 46.23
C TRP A 401 29.25 -10.08 46.53
N ASP A 402 29.38 -10.52 47.78
CA ASP A 402 28.86 -11.82 48.24
C ASP A 402 27.41 -11.78 48.76
N GLY A 403 26.85 -10.57 48.93
CA GLY A 403 25.55 -10.33 49.56
C GLY A 403 25.62 -9.66 50.93
N ILE A 404 26.82 -9.50 51.50
CA ILE A 404 27.07 -8.92 52.82
C ILE A 404 28.11 -7.79 52.73
N ASP A 405 29.22 -8.03 52.02
CA ASP A 405 30.34 -7.09 51.96
C ASP A 405 31.07 -7.14 50.61
N TRP A 406 31.80 -6.07 50.28
CA TRP A 406 32.62 -6.02 49.05
C TRP A 406 34.05 -6.49 49.31
N ALA A 407 34.51 -7.49 48.54
CA ALA A 407 35.87 -8.00 48.59
C ALA A 407 36.63 -7.63 47.30
N SER A 408 37.76 -6.93 47.42
CA SER A 408 38.67 -6.73 46.29
C SER A 408 39.33 -8.04 45.86
N ARG A 409 39.54 -8.19 44.55
CA ARG A 409 40.18 -9.33 43.90
C ARG A 409 41.39 -8.84 43.10
N ALA A 410 42.33 -9.74 42.83
CA ALA A 410 43.55 -9.39 42.09
C ALA A 410 43.23 -9.01 40.64
N THR A 411 43.58 -7.78 40.25
CA THR A 411 43.43 -7.28 38.88
C THR A 411 44.80 -7.27 38.18
N PRO A 412 44.94 -7.86 36.98
CA PRO A 412 46.14 -7.71 36.16
C PRO A 412 46.53 -6.25 35.91
N ALA A 413 47.82 -5.93 35.95
CA ALA A 413 48.30 -4.54 35.80
C ALA A 413 47.86 -3.87 34.48
N GLY A 414 47.70 -4.63 33.39
CA GLY A 414 47.20 -4.12 32.11
C GLY A 414 45.69 -3.85 32.07
N LEU A 415 44.92 -4.32 33.06
CA LEU A 415 43.49 -4.04 33.17
C LEU A 415 43.19 -2.79 34.03
N ALA A 416 44.15 -2.31 34.83
CA ALA A 416 43.90 -1.30 35.86
C ALA A 416 43.41 0.08 35.35
N SER A 417 43.52 0.34 34.04
CA SER A 417 43.12 1.59 33.37
C SER A 417 42.32 1.34 32.08
N ALA A 418 41.53 0.26 32.03
CA ALA A 418 40.80 -0.16 30.83
C ALA A 418 39.64 0.79 30.45
N TYR A 419 39.27 0.76 29.17
CA TYR A 419 37.93 1.11 28.70
C TYR A 419 37.24 -0.22 28.35
N ALA A 420 36.37 -0.71 29.23
CA ALA A 420 35.83 -2.06 29.13
C ALA A 420 34.45 -2.19 29.78
N SER A 421 33.70 -3.18 29.29
CA SER A 421 32.39 -3.61 29.79
C SER A 421 32.44 -5.09 30.20
N LEU A 422 31.45 -5.50 31.00
CA LEU A 422 31.45 -6.74 31.76
C LEU A 422 30.15 -7.51 31.55
N ALA A 423 30.22 -8.81 31.22
CA ALA A 423 29.04 -9.63 30.97
C ALA A 423 29.20 -11.10 31.38
N GLU A 424 28.10 -11.74 31.80
CA GLU A 424 28.07 -13.16 32.17
C GLU A 424 27.90 -14.04 30.92
N TYR A 425 28.91 -14.84 30.59
CA TYR A 425 28.91 -15.73 29.42
C TYR A 425 29.20 -17.19 29.81
N ARG A 426 28.27 -18.12 29.52
CA ARG A 426 28.39 -19.57 29.79
C ARG A 426 28.88 -19.88 31.23
N ALA A 427 28.30 -19.23 32.23
CA ALA A 427 28.66 -19.30 33.65
C ALA A 427 30.10 -18.84 34.00
N LYS A 428 30.71 -18.05 33.12
CA LYS A 428 31.94 -17.29 33.35
C LYS A 428 31.66 -15.80 33.21
N LEU A 429 32.61 -14.97 33.59
CA LEU A 429 32.51 -13.53 33.46
C LEU A 429 33.50 -13.04 32.39
N VAL A 430 33.02 -12.31 31.39
CA VAL A 430 33.85 -11.81 30.28
C VAL A 430 33.92 -10.29 30.36
N LEU A 431 35.15 -9.77 30.39
CA LEU A 431 35.48 -8.36 30.30
C LEU A 431 36.02 -8.10 28.89
N PHE A 432 35.49 -7.10 28.19
CA PHE A 432 35.90 -6.78 26.82
C PHE A 432 36.04 -5.27 26.64
N GLY A 433 37.12 -4.87 25.98
CA GLY A 433 37.48 -3.45 25.85
C GLY A 433 38.58 -3.21 24.80
N GLU A 434 38.53 -2.03 24.19
CA GLU A 434 39.32 -1.64 23.02
C GLU A 434 40.83 -1.60 23.30
N SER A 435 41.22 -1.19 24.50
CA SER A 435 42.62 -1.03 24.90
C SER A 435 43.20 -2.27 25.60
N VAL A 436 42.37 -3.28 25.87
CA VAL A 436 42.73 -4.40 26.75
C VAL A 436 42.50 -5.79 26.17
N GLY A 437 41.65 -5.95 25.15
CA GLY A 437 41.28 -7.27 24.64
C GLY A 437 40.10 -7.89 25.38
N THR A 438 39.85 -9.15 25.07
CA THR A 438 38.78 -9.95 25.69
C THR A 438 39.40 -10.83 26.76
N TRP A 439 38.97 -10.63 27.99
CA TRP A 439 39.41 -11.36 29.17
C TRP A 439 38.25 -12.16 29.76
N GLU A 440 38.57 -13.30 30.33
CA GLU A 440 37.65 -14.19 31.02
C GLU A 440 38.07 -14.33 32.48
N TRP A 441 37.11 -14.29 33.41
CA TRP A 441 37.30 -14.57 34.82
C TRP A 441 36.59 -15.86 35.20
N ASP A 442 37.37 -16.78 35.80
CA ASP A 442 36.96 -18.12 36.21
C ASP A 442 36.36 -18.19 37.64
N GLY A 443 36.13 -17.03 38.26
CA GLY A 443 35.77 -16.90 39.67
C GLY A 443 36.98 -16.70 40.61
N SER A 444 38.21 -16.73 40.09
CA SER A 444 39.44 -16.56 40.85
C SER A 444 40.49 -15.68 40.17
N SER A 445 40.65 -15.79 38.84
CA SER A 445 41.72 -15.16 38.06
C SER A 445 41.27 -14.72 36.68
N TRP A 446 41.91 -13.68 36.14
CA TRP A 446 41.65 -13.12 34.81
C TRP A 446 42.60 -13.71 33.76
N THR A 447 42.05 -14.26 32.69
CA THR A 447 42.78 -14.84 31.55
C THR A 447 42.47 -14.09 30.26
N LEU A 448 43.47 -13.66 29.51
CA LEU A 448 43.29 -13.04 28.18
C LEU A 448 42.93 -14.12 27.15
N LEU A 449 41.76 -14.00 26.52
CA LEU A 449 41.28 -14.90 25.46
C LEU A 449 41.61 -14.38 24.05
N SER A 450 41.49 -13.07 23.83
CA SER A 450 41.73 -12.42 22.53
C SER A 450 42.47 -11.10 22.72
N PRO A 451 43.43 -10.75 21.83
CA PRO A 451 44.01 -9.40 21.80
C PRO A 451 42.95 -8.31 21.56
N PRO A 452 43.31 -7.03 21.75
CA PRO A 452 42.40 -5.90 21.56
C PRO A 452 41.85 -5.80 20.13
N LEU A 453 40.59 -5.38 20.02
CA LEU A 453 39.93 -5.11 18.75
C LEU A 453 40.47 -3.82 18.13
N SER A 454 40.62 -3.78 16.81
CA SER A 454 41.30 -2.69 16.09
C SER A 454 40.46 -1.42 15.89
N THR A 455 39.54 -1.11 16.81
CA THR A 455 38.51 -0.06 16.66
C THR A 455 38.36 0.76 17.92
N ASN A 456 38.47 2.10 17.80
CA ASN A 456 38.62 3.07 18.89
C ASN A 456 37.26 3.56 19.46
N ARG A 457 36.32 2.66 19.84
CA ARG A 457 34.97 3.04 20.33
C ARG A 457 34.42 2.19 21.50
N PHE A 458 33.91 2.88 22.53
CA PHE A 458 33.30 2.34 23.77
C PHE A 458 32.33 1.16 23.55
N ALA A 459 32.17 0.26 24.54
CA ALA A 459 31.19 -0.83 24.47
C ALA A 459 29.98 -0.67 25.42
N TYR A 460 28.85 -1.28 25.04
CA TYR A 460 27.70 -1.61 25.90
C TYR A 460 27.27 -3.05 25.56
N GLY A 461 27.46 -4.00 26.48
CA GLY A 461 27.20 -5.43 26.23
C GLY A 461 26.04 -6.02 27.02
N GLY A 462 25.52 -7.17 26.57
CA GLY A 462 24.47 -7.91 27.25
C GLY A 462 24.22 -9.27 26.60
N VAL A 463 23.99 -10.32 27.41
CA VAL A 463 24.01 -11.71 26.91
C VAL A 463 22.61 -12.24 26.66
N MET A 464 22.31 -12.66 25.43
CA MET A 464 21.11 -13.46 25.15
C MET A 464 21.40 -14.94 25.35
N ARG A 465 20.74 -15.54 26.34
CA ARG A 465 21.03 -16.92 26.74
C ARG A 465 20.63 -17.97 25.69
N HIS A 466 19.65 -17.69 24.82
CA HIS A 466 19.20 -18.63 23.78
C HIS A 466 20.20 -18.87 22.64
N LEU A 467 21.04 -17.88 22.27
CA LEU A 467 22.03 -18.06 21.19
C LEU A 467 23.31 -18.77 21.64
N GLN A 468 23.55 -18.89 22.96
CA GLN A 468 24.83 -19.29 23.55
C GLN A 468 26.02 -18.40 23.17
N ASP A 469 25.77 -17.19 22.65
CA ASP A 469 26.76 -16.19 22.23
C ASP A 469 26.61 -14.90 23.07
N LEU A 470 27.74 -14.26 23.39
CA LEU A 470 27.76 -12.98 24.09
C LEU A 470 27.58 -11.86 23.06
N LEU A 471 26.47 -11.13 23.13
CA LEU A 471 26.24 -9.98 22.26
C LEU A 471 26.85 -8.73 22.87
N VAL A 472 27.71 -8.07 22.10
CA VAL A 472 28.27 -6.77 22.45
C VAL A 472 27.94 -5.79 21.36
N ARG A 473 27.38 -4.66 21.79
CA ARG A 473 27.19 -3.53 20.93
C ARG A 473 28.28 -2.51 21.23
N PHE A 474 29.17 -2.31 20.26
CA PHE A 474 30.09 -1.19 20.34
C PHE A 474 29.31 0.09 20.00
N LYS A 475 29.66 1.17 20.69
CA LYS A 475 29.04 2.48 20.53
C LYS A 475 29.21 2.87 19.06
N LEU A 476 28.10 3.28 18.45
CA LEU A 476 27.97 3.74 17.06
C LEU A 476 27.85 2.62 15.99
N ASP A 477 28.82 1.72 15.82
CA ASP A 477 29.02 1.09 14.49
C ASP A 477 28.66 -0.39 14.31
N GLU A 478 28.76 -1.25 15.33
CA GLU A 478 28.65 -2.71 15.11
C GLU A 478 27.94 -3.46 16.25
N THR A 479 27.16 -4.48 15.89
CA THR A 479 26.70 -5.53 16.82
C THR A 479 27.53 -6.78 16.56
N LEU A 480 28.40 -7.11 17.51
CA LEU A 480 29.24 -8.30 17.46
C LEU A 480 28.68 -9.38 18.40
N ALA A 481 28.88 -10.64 18.02
CA ALA A 481 28.70 -11.80 18.88
C ALA A 481 30.06 -12.45 19.16
N TRP A 482 30.27 -12.83 20.42
CA TRP A 482 31.38 -13.66 20.85
C TRP A 482 30.91 -15.11 21.04
N ASP A 483 31.50 -16.02 20.25
CA ASP A 483 31.19 -17.45 20.22
C ASP A 483 31.89 -18.28 21.32
N GLY A 484 32.72 -17.60 22.14
CA GLY A 484 33.63 -18.18 23.13
C GLY A 484 35.11 -18.14 22.73
N THR A 485 35.40 -17.87 21.46
CA THR A 485 36.74 -17.90 20.86
C THR A 485 37.02 -16.76 19.87
N SER A 486 36.00 -16.23 19.21
CA SER A 486 36.13 -15.18 18.20
C SER A 486 34.96 -14.19 18.22
N TRP A 487 35.22 -12.94 17.82
CA TRP A 487 34.18 -11.95 17.57
C TRP A 487 33.70 -12.04 16.13
N THR A 488 32.40 -12.18 15.94
CA THR A 488 31.73 -12.22 14.64
C THR A 488 30.74 -11.07 14.54
N GLN A 489 30.72 -10.37 13.39
CA GLN A 489 29.79 -9.28 13.16
C GLN A 489 28.43 -9.84 12.72
N ILE A 490 27.40 -9.68 13.55
CA ILE A 490 26.03 -10.10 13.22
C ILE A 490 25.29 -8.99 12.47
N LEU A 491 25.48 -7.74 12.88
CA LEU A 491 24.96 -6.56 12.18
C LEU A 491 26.03 -5.46 12.11
N ALA A 492 26.35 -5.05 10.88
CA ALA A 492 26.89 -3.71 10.64
C ALA A 492 25.79 -2.69 10.96
N ASN A 493 26.04 -1.81 11.93
CA ASN A 493 25.12 -0.73 12.26
C ASN A 493 25.39 0.45 11.32
N PRO A 494 24.36 1.19 10.88
CA PRO A 494 24.50 2.09 9.75
C PRO A 494 24.92 3.48 10.20
N TYR A 495 26.20 3.67 10.53
CA TYR A 495 26.71 5.03 10.46
C TYR A 495 26.62 5.52 9.01
N SER A 496 26.11 6.73 8.85
CA SER A 496 26.24 7.47 7.60
C SER A 496 27.68 7.98 7.56
N PRO A 497 28.56 7.47 6.67
CA PRO A 497 29.92 8.00 6.58
C PRO A 497 29.91 9.39 5.90
N CYS A 498 28.73 9.84 5.44
CA CYS A 498 28.41 11.19 4.97
C CYS A 498 28.63 12.30 6.01
N GLY A 499 29.14 11.99 7.20
CA GLY A 499 29.43 12.95 8.27
C GLY A 499 30.05 14.26 7.77
N ARG A 500 31.00 14.18 6.82
CA ARG A 500 31.45 15.30 5.97
C ARG A 500 31.82 14.93 4.52
N SER A 501 31.53 13.70 4.07
CA SER A 501 31.91 13.23 2.73
C SER A 501 30.95 13.68 1.65
N ARG A 502 31.50 14.28 0.58
CA ARG A 502 30.71 14.85 -0.53
C ARG A 502 30.51 13.91 -1.71
N THR A 503 31.25 12.81 -1.81
CA THR A 503 31.22 11.95 -3.00
C THR A 503 30.51 10.62 -2.76
N MET A 504 29.27 10.58 -3.25
CA MET A 504 28.49 9.38 -3.44
C MET A 504 28.15 9.22 -4.93
N VAL A 505 28.24 7.98 -5.43
CA VAL A 505 27.96 7.61 -6.80
C VAL A 505 26.96 6.46 -6.81
N THR A 506 26.04 6.43 -7.78
CA THR A 506 25.13 5.28 -7.98
C THR A 506 25.72 4.34 -9.03
N VAL A 507 26.18 3.16 -8.61
CA VAL A 507 26.79 2.13 -9.49
C VAL A 507 25.93 0.88 -9.46
N ASP A 508 25.50 0.38 -10.62
CA ASP A 508 24.59 -0.78 -10.74
C ASP A 508 23.33 -0.67 -9.84
N GLY A 509 22.76 0.54 -9.69
CA GLY A 509 21.61 0.81 -8.82
C GLY A 509 21.91 0.83 -7.32
N ARG A 510 23.18 0.81 -6.90
CA ARG A 510 23.62 0.84 -5.51
C ARG A 510 24.35 2.13 -5.20
N ALA A 511 24.08 2.74 -4.06
CA ALA A 511 24.88 3.87 -3.57
C ALA A 511 26.25 3.37 -3.13
N ILE A 512 27.29 4.02 -3.64
CA ILE A 512 28.69 3.82 -3.28
C ILE A 512 29.20 5.17 -2.78
N LEU A 513 29.61 5.24 -1.52
CA LEU A 513 30.24 6.42 -0.93
C LEU A 513 31.75 6.16 -0.85
N PHE A 514 32.54 7.20 -1.14
CA PHE A 514 33.97 7.21 -0.93
C PHE A 514 34.30 8.24 0.17
N GLU A 515 35.14 7.80 1.12
CA GLU A 515 35.58 8.51 2.32
C GLU A 515 34.53 8.80 3.39
N GLY A 516 34.99 9.11 4.60
CA GLY A 516 34.17 9.45 5.76
C GLY A 516 34.98 10.14 6.86
N PHE A 517 34.51 11.27 7.39
CA PHE A 517 35.02 11.78 8.67
C PHE A 517 34.31 11.08 9.82
N PRO A 518 35.03 10.47 10.76
CA PRO A 518 34.46 10.03 12.03
C PRO A 518 34.10 11.24 12.91
N GLU A 519 32.92 11.20 13.52
CA GLU A 519 32.47 12.22 14.47
C GLU A 519 33.39 12.22 15.71
N GLY A 520 34.20 13.27 15.87
CA GLY A 520 35.11 13.45 17.01
C GLY A 520 36.60 13.53 16.68
N GLU A 521 37.03 13.11 15.47
CA GLU A 521 38.42 13.24 15.01
C GLU A 521 38.49 14.01 13.68
N PRO A 522 38.57 15.35 13.71
CA PRO A 522 38.55 16.19 12.51
C PRO A 522 39.82 16.12 11.65
N ASP A 523 40.85 15.39 12.09
CA ASP A 523 42.16 15.30 11.42
C ASP A 523 42.43 13.91 10.81
N ALA A 524 41.50 12.95 10.96
CA ALA A 524 41.64 11.57 10.49
C ALA A 524 40.79 11.31 9.24
N LEU A 525 41.33 11.63 8.07
CA LEU A 525 40.72 11.27 6.78
C LEU A 525 40.90 9.76 6.50
N ASP A 526 39.81 9.03 6.28
CA ASP A 526 39.82 7.61 5.94
C ASP A 526 39.45 7.38 4.46
N ALA A 527 40.28 6.61 3.74
CA ALA A 527 40.10 6.22 2.33
C ALA A 527 39.11 5.04 2.12
N SER A 528 38.29 4.73 3.13
CA SER A 528 37.28 3.68 3.08
C SER A 528 36.20 3.93 2.01
N ILE A 529 35.68 2.84 1.48
CA ILE A 529 34.57 2.81 0.51
C ILE A 529 33.39 2.04 1.13
N TYR A 530 32.20 2.62 1.05
CA TYR A 530 30.97 2.08 1.65
C TYR A 530 29.89 1.87 0.60
N GLN A 531 29.09 0.82 0.77
CA GLN A 531 27.93 0.51 -0.07
C GLN A 531 26.64 0.59 0.75
N TRP A 532 25.63 1.29 0.23
CA TRP A 532 24.29 1.29 0.83
C TRP A 532 23.53 0.00 0.48
N VAL A 533 22.98 -0.67 1.50
CA VAL A 533 22.20 -1.92 1.38
C VAL A 533 20.70 -1.74 1.69
N GLY A 534 20.18 -0.51 1.66
CA GLY A 534 18.76 -0.21 1.83
C GLY A 534 18.28 -0.03 3.27
N LYS A 535 18.99 -0.62 4.24
CA LYS A 535 18.80 -0.41 5.68
C LYS A 535 20.06 0.09 6.39
N GLY A 536 21.10 0.44 5.63
CA GLY A 536 22.40 0.77 6.18
C GLY A 536 23.55 0.83 5.19
N TRP A 537 24.67 1.38 5.64
CA TRP A 537 25.96 1.35 4.95
C TRP A 537 26.77 0.13 5.37
N GLN A 538 27.56 -0.43 4.45
CA GLN A 538 28.50 -1.53 4.70
C GLN A 538 29.87 -1.21 4.11
N PRO A 539 30.98 -1.41 4.84
CA PRO A 539 32.32 -1.22 4.30
C PRO A 539 32.62 -2.24 3.21
N ARG A 540 33.33 -1.81 2.16
CA ARG A 540 33.80 -2.66 1.06
C ARG A 540 35.32 -2.77 1.16
N ARG A 541 35.84 -3.99 1.28
CA ARG A 541 37.29 -4.21 1.16
C ARG A 541 37.73 -3.88 -0.27
N SER A 542 38.79 -3.10 -0.40
CA SER A 542 39.50 -2.84 -1.65
C SER A 542 41.01 -2.92 -1.41
N GLY A 543 41.79 -3.04 -2.49
CA GLY A 543 43.24 -3.25 -2.43
C GLY A 543 44.00 -1.94 -2.26
N ALA A 544 44.61 -1.45 -3.34
CA ALA A 544 44.97 -0.03 -3.40
C ALA A 544 43.69 0.82 -3.26
N VAL A 545 43.81 1.97 -2.62
CA VAL A 545 42.77 2.99 -2.45
C VAL A 545 43.35 4.36 -2.85
N PRO A 546 42.53 5.28 -3.36
CA PRO A 546 42.96 6.66 -3.61
C PRO A 546 43.39 7.31 -2.28
N PRO A 547 44.40 8.21 -2.30
CA PRO A 547 44.70 9.06 -1.15
C PRO A 547 43.46 9.81 -0.66
N PRO A 548 43.29 9.97 0.68
CA PRO A 548 42.16 10.68 1.25
C PRO A 548 42.08 12.14 0.77
N ARG A 549 40.89 12.64 0.41
CA ARG A 549 40.71 13.94 -0.25
C ARG A 549 39.38 14.63 0.10
N LEU A 550 39.50 15.85 0.60
CA LEU A 550 38.39 16.79 0.62
C LEU A 550 38.01 17.21 -0.81
N GLU A 551 36.70 17.24 -1.09
CA GLU A 551 36.13 17.81 -2.32
C GLU A 551 36.60 17.18 -3.64
N GLY A 552 37.17 15.97 -3.60
CA GLY A 552 37.27 15.11 -4.78
C GLY A 552 35.86 14.67 -5.18
N VAL A 553 35.55 14.67 -6.47
CA VAL A 553 34.20 14.41 -6.97
C VAL A 553 34.17 13.14 -7.80
N GLY A 554 33.08 12.39 -7.67
CA GLY A 554 32.88 11.10 -8.31
C GLY A 554 31.68 11.10 -9.25
N ALA A 555 31.77 10.29 -10.30
CA ALA A 555 30.66 10.01 -11.20
C ALA A 555 30.63 8.53 -11.60
N ALA A 556 29.45 8.05 -11.99
CA ALA A 556 29.28 6.70 -12.51
C ALA A 556 29.67 6.66 -13.98
N GLN A 557 30.32 5.57 -14.40
CA GLN A 557 30.50 5.24 -15.81
C GLN A 557 30.12 3.77 -16.00
N ALA A 558 28.90 3.52 -16.45
CA ALA A 558 28.28 2.19 -16.43
C ALA A 558 28.39 1.54 -15.03
N SER A 559 29.16 0.45 -14.92
CA SER A 559 29.41 -0.28 -13.65
C SER A 559 30.65 0.20 -12.88
N ASN A 560 31.28 1.30 -13.27
CA ASN A 560 32.48 1.84 -12.62
C ASN A 560 32.17 3.14 -11.86
N PHE A 561 32.97 3.44 -10.83
CA PHE A 561 33.04 4.77 -10.20
C PHE A 561 34.35 5.41 -10.66
N ILE A 562 34.24 6.57 -11.32
CA ILE A 562 35.35 7.45 -11.71
C ILE A 562 35.47 8.56 -10.67
N LEU A 563 36.64 8.70 -10.04
CA LEU A 563 36.97 9.73 -9.06
C LEU A 563 38.04 10.65 -9.63
N PHE A 564 37.89 11.97 -9.45
CA PHE A 564 38.88 12.96 -9.86
C PHE A 564 38.99 14.11 -8.85
N GLY A 565 40.15 14.76 -8.85
CA GLY A 565 40.38 16.01 -8.13
C GLY A 565 40.36 15.86 -6.61
N GLY A 566 40.04 16.95 -5.92
CA GLY A 566 40.07 17.05 -4.44
C GLY A 566 41.41 17.55 -3.91
N GLY A 567 41.59 17.56 -2.59
CA GLY A 567 42.84 17.96 -1.94
C GLY A 567 42.92 17.52 -0.48
N GLU A 568 44.13 17.48 0.07
CA GLU A 568 44.34 17.24 1.50
C GLU A 568 44.04 18.50 2.33
N ALA A 569 43.81 18.32 3.63
CA ALA A 569 43.59 19.43 4.56
C ALA A 569 44.89 20.21 4.80
N GLY A 570 45.21 21.17 3.93
CA GLY A 570 46.31 22.10 4.16
C GLY A 570 46.93 22.76 2.92
N GLU A 571 47.05 22.04 1.80
CA GLU A 571 47.37 22.59 0.46
C GLU A 571 47.40 21.50 -0.63
N TYR A 572 47.42 21.94 -1.89
CA TYR A 572 47.45 21.15 -3.15
C TYR A 572 46.16 20.44 -3.57
N SER A 573 45.59 20.90 -4.69
CA SER A 573 44.54 20.18 -5.41
C SER A 573 45.13 19.07 -6.27
N MET A 574 44.65 17.85 -6.10
CA MET A 574 45.07 16.65 -6.82
C MET A 574 44.55 16.66 -8.27
N ALA A 575 45.28 16.02 -9.19
CA ALA A 575 44.94 15.91 -10.63
C ALA A 575 44.91 14.44 -11.10
N ASP A 576 44.90 13.50 -10.16
CA ASP A 576 44.84 12.07 -10.38
C ASP A 576 43.42 11.63 -10.78
N THR A 577 43.34 10.57 -11.59
CA THR A 577 42.08 9.94 -11.98
C THR A 577 42.08 8.52 -11.43
N TRP A 578 41.07 8.16 -10.66
CA TRP A 578 40.94 6.82 -10.08
C TRP A 578 39.66 6.14 -10.60
N VAL A 579 39.78 4.85 -10.91
CA VAL A 579 38.66 4.02 -11.39
C VAL A 579 38.46 2.85 -10.46
N TRP A 580 37.25 2.70 -9.92
CA TRP A 580 36.84 1.52 -9.15
C TRP A 580 35.95 0.60 -10.00
N ASP A 581 36.36 -0.65 -10.16
CA ASP A 581 35.71 -1.67 -11.01
C ASP A 581 34.68 -2.55 -10.27
N ARG A 582 34.25 -2.10 -9.08
CA ARG A 582 33.45 -2.79 -8.04
C ARG A 582 34.22 -3.75 -7.14
N SER A 583 35.53 -3.94 -7.39
CA SER A 583 36.41 -4.76 -6.55
C SER A 583 37.66 -4.01 -6.09
N MET A 584 38.33 -3.27 -6.97
CA MET A 584 39.58 -2.59 -6.69
C MET A 584 39.65 -1.21 -7.34
N TRP A 585 40.38 -0.29 -6.71
CA TRP A 585 40.73 0.98 -7.30
C TRP A 585 41.99 0.84 -8.16
N THR A 586 42.03 1.57 -9.27
CA THR A 586 43.19 1.69 -10.15
C THR A 586 43.39 3.15 -10.52
N GLU A 587 44.54 3.72 -10.18
CA GLU A 587 44.96 5.04 -10.69
C GLU A 587 45.21 4.97 -12.20
N LYS A 588 44.76 5.99 -12.93
CA LYS A 588 44.94 6.13 -14.38
C LYS A 588 45.89 7.29 -14.66
N GLN A 589 47.11 6.94 -15.03
CA GLN A 589 48.09 7.90 -15.56
C GLN A 589 47.70 8.24 -17.00
N VAL A 590 47.13 9.43 -17.21
CA VAL A 590 46.53 9.87 -18.48
C VAL A 590 47.03 11.25 -18.90
N SER A 591 47.19 11.44 -20.20
CA SER A 591 47.61 12.72 -20.79
C SER A 591 46.94 12.90 -22.17
N PRO A 592 46.24 14.01 -22.44
CA PRO A 592 45.95 15.12 -21.51
C PRO A 592 45.05 14.69 -20.34
N SER A 593 45.03 15.53 -19.29
CA SER A 593 44.20 15.39 -18.09
C SER A 593 43.80 16.80 -17.61
N PRO A 594 42.65 17.00 -16.95
CA PRO A 594 42.32 18.29 -16.35
C PRO A 594 43.36 18.67 -15.29
N ARG A 595 43.54 19.98 -15.08
CA ARG A 595 44.34 20.45 -13.94
C ARG A 595 43.66 20.11 -12.62
N GLY A 596 44.48 19.91 -11.58
CA GLY A 596 44.00 19.57 -10.25
C GLY A 596 43.16 20.68 -9.64
N ARG A 597 42.01 20.31 -9.07
CA ARG A 597 40.93 21.24 -8.70
C ARG A 597 40.06 20.67 -7.58
N THR A 598 39.46 21.58 -6.82
CA THR A 598 38.43 21.31 -5.81
C THR A 598 37.12 22.00 -6.20
N GLY A 599 36.01 21.60 -5.58
CA GLY A 599 34.69 22.18 -5.85
C GLY A 599 34.22 22.10 -7.30
N HIS A 600 34.77 21.21 -8.11
CA HIS A 600 34.33 20.97 -9.49
C HIS A 600 33.06 20.10 -9.50
N SER A 601 32.31 20.11 -10.59
CA SER A 601 31.10 19.29 -10.74
C SER A 601 31.40 18.10 -11.66
N MET A 602 30.96 16.90 -11.30
CA MET A 602 31.02 15.73 -12.20
C MET A 602 29.69 15.01 -12.27
N SER A 603 29.40 14.41 -13.43
CA SER A 603 28.23 13.55 -13.59
C SER A 603 28.42 12.52 -14.69
N ALA A 604 27.59 11.48 -14.70
CA ALA A 604 27.50 10.56 -15.81
C ALA A 604 26.97 11.27 -17.07
N TYR A 605 27.33 10.78 -18.24
CA TYR A 605 26.73 11.18 -19.51
C TYR A 605 26.76 9.98 -20.46
N GLY A 606 25.70 9.17 -20.44
CA GLY A 606 25.66 7.90 -21.18
C GLY A 606 26.74 6.93 -20.73
N ASP A 607 27.65 6.56 -21.64
CA ASP A 607 28.81 5.70 -21.36
C ASP A 607 30.06 6.50 -20.93
N LYS A 608 29.93 7.80 -20.65
CA LYS A 608 31.02 8.73 -20.34
C LYS A 608 30.80 9.43 -19.00
N VAL A 609 31.79 10.24 -18.60
CA VAL A 609 31.68 11.19 -17.48
C VAL A 609 32.00 12.60 -17.95
N LEU A 610 31.17 13.56 -17.56
CA LEU A 610 31.38 15.00 -17.77
C LEU A 610 31.92 15.64 -16.49
N LEU A 611 32.88 16.55 -16.64
CA LEU A 611 33.42 17.40 -15.57
C LEU A 611 33.28 18.87 -15.98
N PHE A 612 32.88 19.72 -15.04
CA PHE A 612 32.80 21.17 -15.24
C PHE A 612 33.36 21.96 -14.05
N GLY A 613 34.07 23.05 -14.35
CA GLY A 613 34.45 24.10 -13.40
C GLY A 613 35.39 23.67 -12.27
N GLY A 614 35.27 24.35 -11.12
CA GLY A 614 36.13 24.19 -9.94
C GLY A 614 37.17 25.29 -9.76
N THR A 615 37.97 25.19 -8.68
CA THR A 615 38.94 26.22 -8.25
C THR A 615 40.10 26.47 -9.22
N THR A 616 40.39 25.56 -10.14
CA THR A 616 41.26 25.81 -11.30
C THR A 616 40.57 25.32 -12.57
N GLY A 617 40.52 26.14 -13.63
CA GLY A 617 39.75 25.82 -14.83
C GLY A 617 38.23 25.95 -14.65
N SER A 618 37.81 27.07 -14.06
CA SER A 618 36.47 27.40 -13.55
C SER A 618 35.32 27.37 -14.56
N SER A 619 35.60 27.48 -15.86
CA SER A 619 34.64 27.33 -16.97
C SER A 619 35.02 26.21 -17.96
N GLU A 620 36.02 25.38 -17.64
CA GLU A 620 36.43 24.29 -18.52
C GLU A 620 35.42 23.14 -18.46
N THR A 621 35.07 22.58 -19.64
CA THR A 621 34.31 21.33 -19.76
C THR A 621 35.24 20.20 -20.20
N TRP A 622 35.22 19.07 -19.50
CA TRP A 622 36.05 17.91 -19.79
C TRP A 622 35.20 16.64 -19.89
N GLU A 623 35.51 15.77 -20.85
CA GLU A 623 34.83 14.49 -21.08
C GLU A 623 35.80 13.32 -20.86
N TRP A 624 35.38 12.32 -20.08
CA TRP A 624 36.09 11.07 -19.86
C TRP A 624 35.39 9.90 -20.56
N ASN A 625 36.11 9.23 -21.45
CA ASN A 625 35.59 8.12 -22.27
C ASN A 625 35.85 6.71 -21.69
N GLY A 626 36.36 6.60 -20.46
CA GLY A 626 36.79 5.32 -19.86
C GLY A 626 38.29 5.06 -19.91
N SER A 627 39.04 5.85 -20.67
CA SER A 627 40.50 5.69 -20.83
C SER A 627 41.28 7.01 -20.92
N THR A 628 40.68 8.08 -21.42
CA THR A 628 41.33 9.39 -21.62
C THR A 628 40.36 10.53 -21.35
N TRP A 629 40.89 11.64 -20.83
CA TRP A 629 40.19 12.92 -20.74
C TRP A 629 40.35 13.72 -22.04
N THR A 630 39.27 14.34 -22.50
CA THR A 630 39.25 15.28 -23.64
C THR A 630 38.66 16.61 -23.18
N GLN A 631 39.35 17.73 -23.43
CA GLN A 631 38.80 19.05 -23.13
C GLN A 631 37.82 19.46 -24.24
N MET A 632 36.56 19.69 -23.86
CA MET A 632 35.53 20.14 -24.77
C MET A 632 35.61 21.66 -24.95
N HIS A 633 35.36 22.13 -26.16
CA HIS A 633 35.48 23.54 -26.55
C HIS A 633 34.13 24.05 -27.11
N PRO A 634 33.05 24.07 -26.31
CA PRO A 634 31.75 24.53 -26.79
C PRO A 634 31.75 26.05 -27.03
N ALA A 635 30.97 26.52 -28.00
CA ALA A 635 30.92 27.96 -28.32
C ALA A 635 30.11 28.74 -27.28
N VAL A 636 29.14 28.09 -26.64
CA VAL A 636 28.42 28.57 -25.46
C VAL A 636 28.80 27.70 -24.25
N SER A 637 29.07 28.32 -23.10
CA SER A 637 29.50 27.67 -21.86
C SER A 637 28.91 28.40 -20.64
N PRO A 638 28.63 27.71 -19.51
CA PRO A 638 28.24 28.36 -18.27
C PRO A 638 29.35 29.29 -17.79
N PRO A 639 29.02 30.38 -17.06
CA PRO A 639 30.02 31.21 -16.43
C PRO A 639 30.84 30.42 -15.38
N PRO A 640 32.11 30.84 -15.15
CA PRO A 640 32.99 30.30 -14.13
C PRO A 640 32.33 30.03 -12.79
N ARG A 641 32.47 28.81 -12.26
CA ARG A 641 31.92 28.44 -10.95
C ARG A 641 32.62 27.29 -10.25
N PHE A 642 32.35 27.17 -8.96
CA PHE A 642 32.62 26.01 -8.13
C PHE A 642 31.37 25.66 -7.29
N TYR A 643 31.30 24.45 -6.75
CA TYR A 643 30.16 23.86 -6.02
C TYR A 643 28.81 23.84 -6.77
N GLY A 644 28.81 23.96 -8.10
CA GLY A 644 27.62 23.74 -8.90
C GLY A 644 27.14 22.29 -8.78
N ALA A 645 25.83 22.07 -8.70
CA ALA A 645 25.26 20.73 -8.62
C ALA A 645 24.96 20.20 -10.04
N MET A 646 25.39 18.98 -10.35
CA MET A 646 25.33 18.45 -11.72
C MET A 646 24.84 17.01 -11.77
N THR A 647 23.82 16.73 -12.60
CA THR A 647 23.22 15.38 -12.73
C THR A 647 22.92 14.98 -14.17
N ASP A 648 23.09 13.68 -14.46
CA ASP A 648 22.58 13.02 -15.67
C ASP A 648 21.05 12.99 -15.69
N LEU A 649 20.47 13.17 -16.88
CA LEU A 649 19.05 13.02 -17.19
C LEU A 649 18.78 11.86 -18.19
N GLY A 650 19.77 11.01 -18.48
CA GLY A 650 19.61 9.88 -19.40
C GLY A 650 19.63 10.30 -20.87
N GLY A 651 20.39 11.35 -21.20
CA GLY A 651 20.50 11.91 -22.55
C GLY A 651 21.09 13.33 -22.60
N SER A 652 21.06 14.04 -21.48
CA SER A 652 21.71 15.33 -21.26
C SER A 652 22.19 15.44 -19.81
N VAL A 653 23.05 16.42 -19.51
CA VAL A 653 23.49 16.72 -18.14
C VAL A 653 22.97 18.09 -17.74
N LEU A 654 22.32 18.18 -16.57
CA LEU A 654 21.85 19.42 -15.98
C LEU A 654 22.84 19.93 -14.94
N LEU A 655 23.20 21.21 -15.01
CA LEU A 655 24.03 21.94 -14.05
C LEU A 655 23.19 23.09 -13.45
N TYR A 656 23.20 23.22 -12.12
CA TYR A 656 22.48 24.27 -11.40
C TYR A 656 23.35 24.99 -10.36
N GLY A 657 23.26 26.32 -10.33
CA GLY A 657 23.77 27.17 -9.25
C GLY A 657 25.27 26.99 -8.96
N GLY A 658 25.63 27.03 -7.68
CA GLY A 658 27.01 27.07 -7.21
C GLY A 658 27.47 28.50 -6.91
N THR A 659 28.78 28.68 -6.77
CA THR A 659 29.42 29.97 -6.44
C THR A 659 30.28 30.45 -7.61
N GLY A 660 30.10 31.71 -8.03
CA GLY A 660 30.88 32.36 -9.08
C GLY A 660 32.29 32.78 -8.63
N GLU A 661 33.12 33.23 -9.59
CA GLU A 661 34.47 33.78 -9.30
C GLU A 661 34.45 35.06 -8.46
N ASP A 662 33.31 35.75 -8.39
CA ASP A 662 33.04 36.92 -7.54
C ASP A 662 32.49 36.53 -6.14
N GLU A 663 32.55 35.24 -5.79
CA GLU A 663 31.97 34.63 -4.59
C GLU A 663 30.42 34.75 -4.49
N ALA A 664 29.75 35.19 -5.56
CA ALA A 664 28.29 35.28 -5.58
C ALA A 664 27.61 33.92 -5.77
N ALA A 665 26.53 33.70 -5.03
CA ALA A 665 25.66 32.53 -5.22
C ALA A 665 24.89 32.64 -6.55
N LEU A 666 24.99 31.62 -7.39
CA LEU A 666 24.35 31.55 -8.69
C LEU A 666 22.99 30.84 -8.62
N SER A 667 22.07 31.22 -9.51
CA SER A 667 20.71 30.64 -9.65
C SER A 667 20.36 30.22 -11.08
N ASP A 668 21.37 30.15 -11.94
CA ASP A 668 21.23 29.82 -13.35
C ASP A 668 21.20 28.30 -13.58
N THR A 669 20.63 27.89 -14.70
CA THR A 669 20.42 26.48 -15.08
C THR A 669 20.99 26.26 -16.46
N TRP A 670 21.84 25.24 -16.60
CA TRP A 670 22.52 24.91 -17.84
C TRP A 670 22.33 23.45 -18.19
N GLU A 671 22.13 23.17 -19.48
CA GLU A 671 21.99 21.80 -19.98
C GLU A 671 23.03 21.50 -21.07
N TRP A 672 23.75 20.40 -20.92
CA TRP A 672 24.72 19.88 -21.89
C TRP A 672 24.07 18.81 -22.77
N ASP A 673 24.10 19.00 -24.09
CA ASP A 673 23.49 18.08 -25.07
C ASP A 673 24.44 17.04 -25.66
N GLY A 674 25.71 17.04 -25.26
CA GLY A 674 26.78 16.20 -25.82
C GLY A 674 27.82 16.97 -26.63
N ALA A 675 27.51 18.19 -27.06
CA ALA A 675 28.43 19.05 -27.81
C ALA A 675 28.46 20.51 -27.32
N GLU A 676 27.35 21.02 -26.79
CA GLU A 676 27.22 22.42 -26.39
C GLU A 676 26.37 22.59 -25.12
N TRP A 677 26.69 23.64 -24.35
CA TRP A 677 25.87 24.05 -23.20
C TRP A 677 24.79 25.05 -23.63
N ARG A 678 23.59 24.89 -23.08
CA ARG A 678 22.48 25.81 -23.31
C ARG A 678 21.90 26.27 -21.98
N GLU A 679 21.84 27.58 -21.78
CA GLU A 679 21.15 28.16 -20.63
C GLU A 679 19.63 27.89 -20.74
N ARG A 680 19.03 27.51 -19.62
CA ARG A 680 17.60 27.23 -19.50
C ARG A 680 16.92 28.34 -18.69
N ILE A 681 16.48 29.38 -19.39
CA ILE A 681 15.81 30.54 -18.80
C ILE A 681 14.32 30.23 -18.62
N GLY A 682 13.90 30.06 -17.35
CA GLY A 682 12.50 29.83 -16.95
C GLY A 682 11.81 31.07 -16.41
N ILE A 683 10.47 31.09 -16.45
CA ILE A 683 9.63 32.14 -15.81
C ILE A 683 9.65 31.99 -14.27
N LEU A 684 9.86 30.76 -13.79
CA LEU A 684 10.15 30.41 -12.41
C LEU A 684 11.53 29.76 -12.38
N SER A 685 12.40 30.25 -11.50
CA SER A 685 13.71 29.65 -11.23
C SER A 685 13.89 29.51 -9.71
N PRO A 686 14.58 28.46 -9.22
CA PRO A 686 14.98 28.38 -7.82
C PRO A 686 15.91 29.55 -7.47
N GLY A 687 15.96 29.89 -6.18
CA GLY A 687 16.82 30.97 -5.68
C GLY A 687 18.32 30.60 -5.70
N PRO A 688 19.22 31.59 -5.63
CA PRO A 688 20.65 31.34 -5.68
C PRO A 688 21.13 30.48 -4.50
N SER A 689 22.03 29.53 -4.75
CA SER A 689 22.61 28.67 -3.73
C SER A 689 24.07 28.31 -4.04
N ASN A 690 24.91 28.40 -3.02
CA ASN A 690 26.34 28.04 -3.08
C ASN A 690 26.58 26.53 -3.05
N HIS A 691 25.71 25.76 -2.39
CA HIS A 691 25.84 24.31 -2.26
C HIS A 691 24.49 23.61 -2.50
N PRO A 692 23.90 23.73 -3.70
CA PRO A 692 22.70 22.99 -4.03
C PRO A 692 22.96 21.48 -4.01
N LEU A 693 21.97 20.69 -3.60
CA LEU A 693 21.96 19.24 -3.73
C LEU A 693 21.04 18.86 -4.90
N LEU A 694 21.52 18.04 -5.83
CA LEU A 694 20.81 17.70 -7.07
C LEU A 694 20.86 16.19 -7.31
N ALA A 695 19.70 15.57 -7.55
CA ALA A 695 19.57 14.13 -7.84
C ALA A 695 18.80 13.88 -9.14
N GLY A 696 19.41 13.16 -10.09
CA GLY A 696 18.78 12.77 -11.35
C GLY A 696 17.96 11.49 -11.24
N VAL A 697 16.62 11.59 -11.29
CA VAL A 697 15.72 10.45 -11.04
C VAL A 697 14.83 10.16 -12.26
N GLY A 698 15.29 9.23 -13.11
CA GLY A 698 14.50 8.76 -14.25
C GLY A 698 14.22 9.85 -15.28
N GLY A 699 15.24 10.63 -15.65
CA GLY A 699 15.14 11.74 -16.61
C GLY A 699 14.64 13.07 -16.04
N ARG A 700 14.39 13.14 -14.72
CA ARG A 700 14.11 14.37 -13.97
C ARG A 700 15.31 14.75 -13.13
N ALA A 701 15.38 15.99 -12.65
CA ALA A 701 16.24 16.34 -11.51
C ALA A 701 15.41 16.80 -10.31
N VAL A 702 15.84 16.47 -9.10
CA VAL A 702 15.30 17.01 -7.84
C VAL A 702 16.38 17.83 -7.17
N LEU A 703 16.04 19.06 -6.79
CA LEU A 703 16.94 20.08 -6.29
C LEU A 703 16.52 20.58 -4.91
N TRP A 704 17.50 20.69 -4.01
CA TRP A 704 17.39 21.37 -2.72
C TRP A 704 18.45 22.47 -2.62
N LEU A 705 18.07 23.62 -2.08
CA LEU A 705 18.93 24.80 -2.00
C LEU A 705 19.67 24.93 -0.66
N GLY A 706 19.33 24.07 0.31
CA GLY A 706 19.82 24.07 1.69
C GLY A 706 18.75 23.62 2.69
N PHE A 707 18.95 23.92 3.97
CA PHE A 707 18.03 23.59 5.07
C PHE A 707 16.67 24.26 4.93
N ASP A 708 15.60 23.56 5.33
CA ASP A 708 14.20 24.00 5.25
C ASP A 708 13.79 24.61 3.89
N SER A 709 14.54 24.30 2.82
CA SER A 709 14.34 24.90 1.51
C SER A 709 13.23 24.18 0.75
N PRO A 710 12.46 24.87 -0.10
CA PRO A 710 11.51 24.19 -0.99
C PRO A 710 12.23 23.19 -1.88
N THR A 711 11.64 22.01 -2.06
CA THR A 711 12.12 21.02 -3.03
C THR A 711 11.66 21.43 -4.43
N TRP A 712 12.58 21.48 -5.38
CA TRP A 712 12.31 21.83 -6.78
C TRP A 712 12.48 20.62 -7.69
N GLU A 713 11.56 20.43 -8.63
CA GLU A 713 11.66 19.40 -9.67
C GLU A 713 11.94 20.03 -11.04
N TRP A 714 12.89 19.46 -11.78
CA TRP A 714 13.14 19.76 -13.19
C TRP A 714 12.38 18.76 -14.06
N ASN A 715 11.45 19.28 -14.87
CA ASN A 715 10.57 18.47 -15.72
C ASN A 715 11.10 18.27 -17.16
N GLY A 716 12.36 18.62 -17.43
CA GLY A 716 12.96 18.62 -18.76
C GLY A 716 12.89 19.96 -19.50
N THR A 717 12.08 20.93 -19.03
CA THR A 717 11.97 22.25 -19.69
C THR A 717 12.04 23.43 -18.74
N HIS A 718 11.56 23.28 -17.50
CA HIS A 718 11.62 24.33 -16.48
C HIS A 718 11.60 23.72 -15.07
N TRP A 719 11.94 24.55 -14.09
CA TRP A 719 11.81 24.23 -12.68
C TRP A 719 10.39 24.44 -12.18
N GLN A 720 9.90 23.48 -11.40
CA GLN A 720 8.66 23.57 -10.66
C GLN A 720 8.94 23.46 -9.15
N GLN A 721 8.52 24.44 -8.38
CA GLN A 721 8.58 24.36 -6.92
C GLN A 721 7.50 23.41 -6.44
N THR A 722 7.87 22.42 -5.63
CA THR A 722 6.92 21.52 -4.98
C THR A 722 6.50 22.09 -3.62
N ALA A 723 5.39 21.59 -3.07
CA ALA A 723 4.86 22.08 -1.81
C ALA A 723 5.66 21.60 -0.57
N THR A 724 6.55 20.63 -0.75
CA THR A 724 7.37 20.05 0.32
C THR A 724 8.73 20.74 0.46
N VAL A 725 9.03 21.20 1.67
CA VAL A 725 10.39 21.58 2.07
C VAL A 725 11.24 20.34 2.35
N SER A 726 12.57 20.47 2.28
CA SER A 726 13.51 19.44 2.74
C SER A 726 13.32 19.11 4.23
N PRO A 727 13.66 17.90 4.70
CA PRO A 727 13.72 17.59 6.13
C PRO A 727 14.63 18.57 6.88
N SER A 728 14.22 18.93 8.10
CA SER A 728 14.93 19.89 8.95
C SER A 728 16.05 19.20 9.74
N ASP A 729 17.27 19.16 9.20
CA ASP A 729 18.45 18.74 9.98
C ASP A 729 19.75 19.40 9.49
N PHE A 730 20.72 19.59 10.40
CA PHE A 730 21.78 20.60 10.27
C PHE A 730 22.96 20.25 9.35
N ASP A 731 23.05 19.01 8.85
CA ASP A 731 24.13 18.55 7.97
C ASP A 731 23.59 17.56 6.93
N MET A 732 23.03 18.10 5.84
CA MET A 732 22.56 17.28 4.71
C MET A 732 23.76 16.90 3.83
N GLY A 733 23.95 15.60 3.64
CA GLY A 733 25.03 15.01 2.87
C GLY A 733 24.66 14.77 1.39
N PRO A 734 25.38 13.88 0.70
CA PRO A 734 25.17 13.65 -0.73
C PRO A 734 23.82 12.96 -0.99
N THR A 735 23.36 13.06 -2.25
CA THR A 735 22.07 12.51 -2.68
C THR A 735 22.23 11.54 -3.86
N MET A 736 21.32 10.56 -3.98
CA MET A 736 21.32 9.56 -5.06
C MET A 736 19.91 9.38 -5.64
N ALA A 737 19.81 8.69 -6.77
CA ALA A 737 18.56 8.15 -7.28
C ALA A 737 18.48 6.64 -7.08
N ARG A 738 17.36 6.14 -6.56
CA ARG A 738 17.15 4.72 -6.30
C ARG A 738 15.68 4.35 -6.45
N ASP A 739 15.38 3.28 -7.19
CA ASP A 739 14.03 2.69 -7.29
C ASP A 739 12.91 3.69 -7.71
N GLY A 740 13.29 4.77 -8.41
CA GLY A 740 12.39 5.87 -8.81
C GLY A 740 12.27 7.03 -7.82
N ASP A 741 12.96 6.97 -6.68
CA ASP A 741 13.02 7.97 -5.62
C ASP A 741 14.37 8.71 -5.62
N ALA A 742 14.38 9.96 -5.15
CA ALA A 742 15.61 10.64 -4.76
C ALA A 742 15.87 10.37 -3.27
N VAL A 743 17.05 9.85 -2.94
CA VAL A 743 17.42 9.52 -1.55
C VAL A 743 18.44 10.53 -1.06
N LEU A 744 18.19 11.03 0.15
CA LEU A 744 18.94 12.08 0.81
C LEU A 744 19.44 11.55 2.16
N PHE A 745 20.76 11.60 2.36
CA PHE A 745 21.41 11.14 3.58
C PHE A 745 21.86 12.35 4.40
N ASN A 746 21.70 12.33 5.73
CA ASN A 746 22.31 13.33 6.60
C ASN A 746 23.60 12.78 7.27
N ALA A 747 24.36 13.65 7.93
CA ALA A 747 25.55 13.29 8.70
C ALA A 747 25.25 12.36 9.89
N TYR A 748 24.01 12.34 10.39
CA TYR A 748 23.61 11.70 11.66
C TYR A 748 23.01 10.29 11.51
N GLY A 749 23.06 9.69 10.31
CA GLY A 749 22.53 8.33 10.09
C GLY A 749 21.08 8.26 9.61
N GLU A 750 20.42 9.38 9.40
CA GLU A 750 19.08 9.40 8.82
C GLU A 750 19.10 9.28 7.30
N THR A 751 18.07 8.66 6.75
CA THR A 751 17.89 8.50 5.31
C THR A 751 16.45 8.82 4.95
N TRP A 752 16.30 9.82 4.07
CA TRP A 752 15.02 10.34 3.64
C TRP A 752 14.85 10.03 2.15
N ALA A 753 13.74 9.39 1.79
CA ALA A 753 13.34 9.17 0.41
C ALA A 753 12.30 10.22 0.01
N TYR A 754 12.63 11.01 -0.99
CA TYR A 754 11.71 11.86 -1.73
C TYR A 754 11.23 11.10 -2.95
N ARG A 755 9.91 10.93 -3.10
CA ARG A 755 9.33 10.31 -4.30
C ARG A 755 8.86 11.43 -5.25
N PRO A 756 9.59 11.71 -6.35
CA PRO A 756 9.22 12.79 -7.24
C PRO A 756 8.03 12.39 -8.10
N PHE A 757 7.21 13.35 -8.52
CA PHE A 757 6.03 13.06 -9.34
C PHE A 757 6.41 12.59 -10.75
N ARG A 758 5.81 11.48 -11.21
CA ARG A 758 6.04 10.86 -12.53
C ARG A 758 5.57 11.81 -13.64
N LEU A 759 6.36 11.91 -14.70
CA LEU A 759 6.06 12.79 -15.84
C LEU A 759 4.91 12.24 -16.68
N GLN A 760 4.30 13.12 -17.46
CA GLN A 760 3.39 12.73 -18.53
C GLN A 760 4.05 11.67 -19.44
N GLY A 761 3.36 10.56 -19.69
CA GLY A 761 3.84 9.43 -20.49
C GLY A 761 4.55 8.32 -19.69
N SER A 762 4.86 8.53 -18.41
CA SER A 762 5.36 7.46 -17.53
C SER A 762 4.26 6.49 -17.08
N ASP A 763 4.59 5.21 -16.92
CA ASP A 763 3.71 4.23 -16.26
C ASP A 763 3.30 4.70 -14.85
N CYS A 764 2.12 4.31 -14.38
CA CYS A 764 1.60 4.63 -13.06
C CYS A 764 0.60 3.57 -12.57
N SER A 765 0.42 3.50 -11.26
CA SER A 765 -0.62 2.67 -10.62
C SER A 765 -1.63 3.48 -9.81
N ASP A 766 -1.37 4.77 -9.59
CA ASP A 766 -2.25 5.69 -8.86
C ASP A 766 -2.03 7.13 -9.33
N SER A 767 -3.09 7.95 -9.30
CA SER A 767 -3.05 9.33 -9.81
C SER A 767 -2.16 10.27 -8.98
N SER A 768 -1.96 10.00 -7.69
CA SER A 768 -1.02 10.75 -6.84
C SER A 768 0.44 10.54 -7.23
N GLN A 769 0.74 9.54 -8.07
CA GLN A 769 2.08 9.33 -8.61
C GLN A 769 2.41 10.29 -9.75
N CYS A 770 1.42 10.90 -10.41
CA CYS A 770 1.62 11.68 -11.63
C CYS A 770 1.68 13.18 -11.34
N LEU A 771 2.61 13.90 -11.98
CA LEU A 771 2.77 15.36 -11.82
C LEU A 771 1.53 16.12 -12.30
N THR A 772 0.83 15.53 -13.27
CA THR A 772 -0.45 16.02 -13.79
C THR A 772 -1.64 15.70 -12.89
N GLY A 773 -1.48 14.81 -11.90
CA GLY A 773 -2.56 14.31 -11.05
C GLY A 773 -3.52 13.32 -11.74
N TYR A 774 -3.14 12.75 -12.90
CA TYR A 774 -3.96 11.81 -13.67
C TYR A 774 -3.18 10.56 -14.05
N CYS A 775 -3.48 9.43 -13.42
CA CYS A 775 -3.03 8.11 -13.85
C CYS A 775 -4.17 7.39 -14.57
N ILE A 776 -4.16 7.37 -15.90
CA ILE A 776 -5.24 6.78 -16.71
C ILE A 776 -4.64 5.81 -17.72
N ASP A 777 -5.31 4.67 -17.93
CA ASP A 777 -4.82 3.59 -18.79
C ASP A 777 -3.43 3.05 -18.37
N GLY A 778 -3.08 3.21 -17.08
CA GLY A 778 -1.76 2.84 -16.54
C GLY A 778 -0.65 3.84 -16.86
N VAL A 779 -0.96 5.01 -17.44
CA VAL A 779 0.01 6.03 -17.86
C VAL A 779 -0.35 7.42 -17.28
N CYS A 780 0.66 8.18 -16.89
CA CYS A 780 0.50 9.55 -16.42
C CYS A 780 0.09 10.48 -17.56
N CYS A 781 -1.04 11.15 -17.39
CA CYS A 781 -1.80 11.72 -18.50
C CYS A 781 -1.92 13.25 -18.43
N ASP A 782 -1.97 13.97 -19.55
CA ASP A 782 -2.16 15.44 -19.59
C ASP A 782 -3.47 15.91 -18.93
N LYS A 783 -4.49 15.04 -18.89
CA LYS A 783 -5.81 15.30 -18.31
C LYS A 783 -6.46 13.99 -17.85
N SER A 784 -7.63 14.10 -17.23
CA SER A 784 -8.32 12.99 -16.55
C SER A 784 -8.87 11.87 -17.44
N CYS A 785 -8.84 12.00 -18.76
CA CYS A 785 -9.15 10.98 -19.78
C CYS A 785 -10.34 10.03 -19.48
N LYS A 786 -11.47 10.63 -19.07
CA LYS A 786 -12.66 9.91 -18.52
C LYS A 786 -13.70 9.50 -19.57
N ALA A 787 -13.63 10.03 -20.78
CA ALA A 787 -14.65 9.81 -21.79
C ALA A 787 -14.57 8.39 -22.40
N GLN A 788 -15.66 7.90 -23.02
CA GLN A 788 -15.75 6.50 -23.46
C GLN A 788 -14.76 6.18 -24.59
N CYS A 789 -14.50 7.15 -25.46
CA CYS A 789 -13.75 7.00 -26.69
C CYS A 789 -12.41 7.74 -26.68
N GLU A 790 -11.74 7.83 -25.53
CA GLU A 790 -10.38 8.35 -25.41
C GLU A 790 -9.44 7.39 -24.65
N ALA A 791 -8.13 7.54 -24.86
CA ALA A 791 -7.09 6.75 -24.21
C ALA A 791 -5.81 7.58 -24.02
N CYS A 792 -4.96 7.20 -23.05
CA CYS A 792 -3.72 7.90 -22.74
C CYS A 792 -2.43 7.09 -22.89
N ASP A 793 -2.53 5.78 -23.07
CA ASP A 793 -1.45 4.81 -23.29
C ASP A 793 -1.18 4.51 -24.79
N LEU A 794 -1.79 5.30 -25.70
CA LEU A 794 -1.60 5.12 -27.14
C LEU A 794 -0.11 5.29 -27.53
N PRO A 795 0.55 4.31 -28.17
CA PRO A 795 2.00 4.33 -28.37
C PRO A 795 2.56 5.56 -29.10
N ALA A 796 1.78 6.19 -29.97
CA ALA A 796 2.16 7.39 -30.73
C ALA A 796 1.89 8.72 -29.99
N SER A 797 1.22 8.68 -28.84
CA SER A 797 0.86 9.86 -28.05
C SER A 797 0.82 9.55 -26.54
N LEU A 798 1.76 8.73 -26.05
CA LEU A 798 1.88 8.31 -24.66
C LEU A 798 1.76 9.51 -23.71
N GLY A 799 0.85 9.41 -22.75
CA GLY A 799 0.55 10.46 -21.78
C GLY A 799 -0.26 11.64 -22.33
N SER A 800 -0.56 11.74 -23.62
CA SER A 800 -1.54 12.71 -24.12
C SER A 800 -2.86 12.00 -24.41
N CYS A 801 -3.93 12.42 -23.72
CA CYS A 801 -5.20 11.77 -23.89
C CYS A 801 -5.88 12.19 -25.20
N ARG A 802 -6.13 11.20 -26.06
CA ARG A 802 -6.58 11.36 -27.45
C ARG A 802 -7.77 10.45 -27.75
N PRO A 803 -8.65 10.85 -28.69
CA PRO A 803 -9.73 9.98 -29.14
C PRO A 803 -9.17 8.70 -29.79
N VAL A 804 -9.83 7.57 -29.57
CA VAL A 804 -9.47 6.27 -30.17
C VAL A 804 -10.36 5.93 -31.36
N LEU A 805 -9.87 5.04 -32.23
CA LEU A 805 -10.60 4.51 -33.38
C LEU A 805 -10.89 3.02 -33.15
N GLY A 806 -12.15 2.61 -33.31
CA GLY A 806 -12.59 1.22 -33.10
C GLY A 806 -13.32 1.04 -31.78
N ALA A 807 -12.99 0.00 -31.00
CA ALA A 807 -13.64 -0.25 -29.73
C ALA A 807 -13.20 0.77 -28.65
N PRO A 808 -14.05 1.08 -27.65
CA PRO A 808 -13.65 1.77 -26.43
C PRO A 808 -12.42 1.13 -25.79
N HIS A 809 -11.49 1.96 -25.30
CA HIS A 809 -10.18 1.49 -24.89
C HIS A 809 -10.13 0.93 -23.46
N GLY A 810 -9.33 -0.12 -23.26
CA GLY A 810 -9.08 -0.72 -21.96
C GLY A 810 -10.32 -1.33 -21.33
N ALA A 811 -10.61 -0.95 -20.08
CA ALA A 811 -11.77 -1.43 -19.32
C ALA A 811 -13.02 -0.53 -19.45
N ARG A 812 -13.03 0.43 -20.39
CA ARG A 812 -14.19 1.31 -20.61
C ARG A 812 -15.40 0.49 -21.10
N PRO A 813 -16.65 0.89 -20.76
CA PRO A 813 -17.84 0.17 -21.20
C PRO A 813 -17.90 0.06 -22.73
N THR A 814 -18.18 -1.14 -23.25
CA THR A 814 -18.45 -1.34 -24.67
C THR A 814 -19.66 -0.54 -25.13
N CYS A 815 -19.66 -0.04 -26.36
CA CYS A 815 -20.81 0.64 -26.96
C CYS A 815 -22.06 -0.27 -26.88
N ALA A 816 -23.13 0.21 -26.25
CA ALA A 816 -24.35 -0.56 -26.06
C ALA A 816 -25.04 -0.85 -27.41
N SER A 817 -25.53 -2.08 -27.63
CA SER A 817 -26.24 -2.41 -28.87
C SER A 817 -27.08 -3.67 -28.78
N ASP A 818 -28.16 -3.72 -29.57
CA ASP A 818 -29.00 -4.90 -29.80
C ASP A 818 -28.31 -5.98 -30.66
N GLY A 819 -27.16 -5.69 -31.28
CA GLY A 819 -26.40 -6.67 -32.03
C GLY A 819 -25.35 -6.06 -32.98
N PRO A 820 -24.48 -6.89 -33.58
CA PRO A 820 -23.28 -6.42 -34.28
C PRO A 820 -23.53 -5.55 -35.52
N ARG A 821 -24.78 -5.43 -36.01
CA ARG A 821 -25.13 -4.56 -37.13
C ARG A 821 -25.42 -3.11 -36.74
N CYS A 822 -25.81 -2.85 -35.50
CA CYS A 822 -26.02 -1.51 -34.95
C CYS A 822 -24.98 -1.15 -33.88
N GLY A 823 -23.93 -1.97 -33.72
CA GLY A 823 -22.85 -1.73 -32.77
C GLY A 823 -22.13 -0.42 -33.07
N GLY A 824 -22.02 0.43 -32.05
CA GLY A 824 -21.23 1.66 -32.14
C GLY A 824 -19.73 1.41 -32.08
N ALA A 825 -18.96 2.39 -32.54
CA ALA A 825 -17.51 2.43 -32.43
C ALA A 825 -17.02 3.87 -32.21
N CYS A 826 -15.87 4.01 -31.59
CA CYS A 826 -15.15 5.27 -31.52
C CYS A 826 -14.57 5.61 -32.90
N ASP A 827 -14.69 6.86 -33.34
CA ASP A 827 -14.37 7.30 -34.71
C ASP A 827 -13.02 8.05 -34.83
N GLY A 828 -12.26 8.16 -33.74
CA GLY A 828 -11.02 8.94 -33.67
C GLY A 828 -11.22 10.46 -33.62
N GLN A 829 -12.46 10.95 -33.44
CA GLN A 829 -12.75 12.39 -33.31
C GLN A 829 -13.60 12.70 -32.07
N HIS A 830 -14.71 11.99 -31.90
CA HIS A 830 -15.61 12.12 -30.77
C HIS A 830 -15.07 11.34 -29.56
N ARG A 831 -15.13 11.96 -28.37
CA ARG A 831 -14.53 11.42 -27.13
C ARG A 831 -15.58 10.94 -26.13
N GLU A 832 -16.64 11.73 -25.94
CA GLU A 832 -17.74 11.49 -25.00
C GLU A 832 -18.37 10.11 -25.22
N ASP A 833 -18.84 9.86 -26.45
CA ASP A 833 -19.69 8.72 -26.82
C ASP A 833 -19.18 7.97 -28.06
N CYS A 834 -19.58 6.70 -28.20
CA CYS A 834 -19.45 5.96 -29.45
C CYS A 834 -20.31 6.54 -30.59
N VAL A 835 -19.83 6.46 -31.82
CA VAL A 835 -20.61 6.76 -33.03
C VAL A 835 -21.32 5.49 -33.50
N PHE A 836 -22.64 5.59 -33.69
CA PHE A 836 -23.48 4.47 -34.09
C PHE A 836 -23.87 4.50 -35.57
N PRO A 837 -24.12 3.34 -36.21
CA PRO A 837 -24.66 3.30 -37.56
C PRO A 837 -26.04 3.98 -37.63
N GLY A 838 -26.18 4.97 -38.53
CA GLY A 838 -27.39 5.78 -38.64
C GLY A 838 -28.59 5.05 -39.27
N THR A 839 -29.71 5.77 -39.38
CA THR A 839 -31.06 5.26 -39.75
C THR A 839 -31.23 4.68 -41.15
N GLN A 840 -30.17 4.62 -41.95
CA GLN A 840 -30.13 3.93 -43.24
C GLN A 840 -29.42 2.56 -43.17
N THR A 841 -28.88 2.19 -42.01
CA THR A 841 -28.15 0.93 -41.81
C THR A 841 -29.14 -0.21 -41.58
N LEU A 842 -29.22 -1.15 -42.52
CA LEU A 842 -30.13 -2.30 -42.46
C LEU A 842 -29.70 -3.29 -41.36
N CYS A 843 -30.53 -3.45 -40.33
CA CYS A 843 -30.27 -4.38 -39.23
C CYS A 843 -31.09 -5.67 -39.37
N VAL A 844 -32.37 -5.59 -39.71
CA VAL A 844 -33.23 -6.73 -40.10
C VAL A 844 -33.59 -6.60 -41.57
N ALA A 845 -33.29 -7.63 -42.37
CA ALA A 845 -33.74 -7.69 -43.76
C ALA A 845 -35.23 -8.05 -43.83
N ALA A 846 -35.94 -7.48 -44.81
CA ALA A 846 -37.31 -7.88 -45.11
C ALA A 846 -37.37 -9.37 -45.46
N ALA A 847 -38.38 -10.07 -44.94
CA ALA A 847 -38.55 -11.50 -45.08
C ALA A 847 -40.03 -11.87 -45.06
N CYS A 848 -40.40 -12.87 -45.88
CA CYS A 848 -41.74 -13.43 -45.94
C CYS A 848 -41.72 -14.90 -45.53
N GLY A 849 -42.52 -15.31 -44.54
CA GLY A 849 -42.60 -16.69 -44.07
C GLY A 849 -43.86 -16.99 -43.27
N LEU A 850 -44.35 -18.23 -43.35
CA LEU A 850 -45.54 -18.70 -42.61
C LEU A 850 -46.80 -17.82 -42.77
N GLY A 851 -46.97 -17.17 -43.93
CA GLY A 851 -48.10 -16.27 -44.20
C GLY A 851 -47.96 -14.85 -43.65
N VAL A 852 -46.77 -14.49 -43.15
CA VAL A 852 -46.48 -13.21 -42.50
C VAL A 852 -45.23 -12.58 -43.13
N ALA A 853 -45.36 -11.33 -43.59
CA ALA A 853 -44.23 -10.53 -44.05
C ALA A 853 -43.74 -9.61 -42.93
N ASN A 854 -42.43 -9.36 -42.87
CA ASN A 854 -41.88 -8.25 -42.10
C ASN A 854 -41.23 -7.21 -43.02
N GLU A 855 -41.36 -5.93 -42.66
CA GLU A 855 -40.65 -4.84 -43.31
C GLU A 855 -39.16 -4.87 -42.90
N ALA A 856 -38.29 -4.41 -43.80
CA ALA A 856 -36.90 -4.14 -43.48
C ALA A 856 -36.79 -3.14 -42.31
N ALA A 857 -35.96 -3.44 -41.32
CA ALA A 857 -35.72 -2.57 -40.17
C ALA A 857 -34.28 -2.09 -40.11
N PHE A 858 -34.13 -0.86 -39.63
CA PHE A 858 -32.88 -0.12 -39.64
C PHE A 858 -32.46 0.25 -38.21
N CYS A 859 -31.16 0.51 -38.02
CA CYS A 859 -30.66 1.03 -36.75
C CYS A 859 -31.31 2.37 -36.41
N ASP A 860 -31.41 2.72 -35.14
CA ASP A 860 -31.99 4.00 -34.70
C ASP A 860 -30.96 5.16 -34.64
N GLY A 861 -29.67 4.85 -34.73
CA GLY A 861 -28.57 5.82 -34.53
C GLY A 861 -28.12 5.96 -33.07
N ALA A 862 -28.66 5.16 -32.14
CA ALA A 862 -28.28 5.08 -30.73
C ALA A 862 -27.91 3.64 -30.27
N GLY A 863 -27.78 2.71 -31.24
CA GLY A 863 -27.30 1.35 -31.02
C GLY A 863 -28.40 0.27 -31.08
N ALA A 864 -29.67 0.67 -31.12
CA ALA A 864 -30.80 -0.25 -31.19
C ALA A 864 -31.16 -0.61 -32.64
N CYS A 865 -31.71 -1.81 -32.83
CA CYS A 865 -32.32 -2.20 -34.10
C CYS A 865 -33.84 -2.05 -33.97
N LEU A 866 -34.43 -1.15 -34.76
CA LEU A 866 -35.87 -0.90 -34.67
C LEU A 866 -36.67 -2.18 -34.94
N ALA A 867 -37.77 -2.37 -34.22
CA ALA A 867 -38.64 -3.52 -34.43
C ALA A 867 -39.23 -3.51 -35.84
N ALA A 868 -38.97 -4.57 -36.61
CA ALA A 868 -39.56 -4.76 -37.93
C ALA A 868 -41.09 -4.77 -37.83
N LYS A 869 -41.77 -3.98 -38.66
CA LYS A 869 -43.24 -4.04 -38.74
C LYS A 869 -43.67 -5.36 -39.36
N ILE A 870 -44.73 -5.94 -38.82
CA ILE A 870 -45.22 -7.26 -39.19
C ILE A 870 -46.61 -7.12 -39.82
N GLN A 871 -46.80 -7.72 -40.99
CA GLN A 871 -48.08 -7.75 -41.70
C GLN A 871 -48.49 -9.19 -42.02
N SER A 872 -49.75 -9.53 -41.72
CA SER A 872 -50.36 -10.77 -42.20
C SER A 872 -50.67 -10.66 -43.69
N CYS A 873 -50.33 -11.69 -44.47
CA CYS A 873 -50.56 -11.70 -45.91
C CYS A 873 -51.93 -12.23 -46.32
N ALA A 874 -52.64 -12.94 -45.42
CA ALA A 874 -53.96 -13.50 -45.71
C ALA A 874 -54.93 -12.41 -46.22
N PRO A 875 -55.66 -12.62 -47.32
CA PRO A 875 -55.92 -13.91 -47.99
C PRO A 875 -54.85 -14.35 -49.02
N TYR A 876 -53.80 -13.57 -49.25
CA TYR A 876 -52.75 -13.85 -50.22
C TYR A 876 -51.56 -14.60 -49.60
N SER A 877 -50.78 -15.27 -50.43
CA SER A 877 -49.54 -15.93 -50.00
C SER A 877 -48.41 -14.92 -49.71
N CYS A 878 -47.41 -15.42 -48.99
CA CYS A 878 -46.18 -14.71 -48.66
C CYS A 878 -45.08 -15.15 -49.65
N LEU A 879 -44.58 -14.27 -50.52
CA LEU A 879 -43.60 -14.62 -51.54
C LEU A 879 -42.45 -13.62 -51.60
N ALA A 880 -41.22 -14.14 -51.64
CA ALA A 880 -39.96 -13.39 -51.47
C ALA A 880 -39.89 -12.60 -50.14
N ASP A 881 -40.10 -11.29 -50.18
CA ASP A 881 -39.89 -10.33 -49.09
C ASP A 881 -41.17 -9.53 -48.72
N ARG A 882 -42.32 -9.86 -49.33
CA ARG A 882 -43.59 -9.12 -49.17
C ARG A 882 -44.82 -9.99 -49.41
N CYS A 883 -45.94 -9.56 -48.83
CA CYS A 883 -47.25 -10.13 -49.16
C CYS A 883 -47.60 -9.84 -50.63
N LEU A 884 -48.18 -10.83 -51.32
CA LEU A 884 -48.84 -10.56 -52.60
C LEU A 884 -50.12 -9.72 -52.39
N SER A 885 -50.48 -8.93 -53.39
CA SER A 885 -51.71 -8.12 -53.43
C SER A 885 -52.68 -8.55 -54.53
N SER A 886 -52.28 -9.54 -55.33
CA SER A 886 -53.07 -10.18 -56.38
C SER A 886 -52.53 -11.60 -56.60
N CYS A 887 -53.30 -12.45 -57.27
CA CYS A 887 -52.90 -13.82 -57.60
C CYS A 887 -53.08 -14.11 -59.09
N THR A 888 -52.39 -15.14 -59.57
CA THR A 888 -52.51 -15.73 -60.90
C THR A 888 -52.75 -17.25 -60.84
N SER A 889 -52.50 -17.86 -59.68
CA SER A 889 -52.66 -19.29 -59.40
C SER A 889 -53.06 -19.53 -57.94
N ASP A 890 -53.62 -20.69 -57.61
CA ASP A 890 -54.05 -21.02 -56.24
C ASP A 890 -52.86 -21.10 -55.26
N SER A 891 -51.66 -21.45 -55.75
CA SER A 891 -50.40 -21.41 -54.99
C SER A 891 -49.99 -20.01 -54.53
N GLU A 892 -50.58 -18.95 -55.10
CA GLU A 892 -50.34 -17.57 -54.69
C GLU A 892 -51.32 -17.08 -53.61
N CYS A 893 -52.21 -17.93 -53.12
CA CYS A 893 -53.16 -17.64 -52.04
C CYS A 893 -52.75 -18.27 -50.70
N ALA A 894 -53.24 -17.69 -49.60
CA ALA A 894 -53.08 -18.26 -48.27
C ALA A 894 -53.89 -19.57 -48.14
N PRO A 895 -53.53 -20.50 -47.23
CA PRO A 895 -54.32 -21.70 -46.97
C PRO A 895 -55.81 -21.39 -46.75
N GLY A 896 -56.69 -22.22 -47.33
CA GLY A 896 -58.14 -21.98 -47.32
C GLY A 896 -58.62 -20.90 -48.30
N HIS A 897 -57.77 -20.45 -49.23
CA HIS A 897 -58.14 -19.53 -50.30
C HIS A 897 -57.64 -20.03 -51.66
N ARG A 898 -58.35 -19.67 -52.72
CA ARG A 898 -58.04 -19.96 -54.13
C ARG A 898 -58.01 -18.68 -54.95
N CYS A 899 -57.35 -18.70 -56.10
CA CYS A 899 -57.35 -17.57 -57.00
C CYS A 899 -58.61 -17.53 -57.87
N ALA A 900 -59.26 -16.37 -57.90
CA ALA A 900 -60.37 -16.08 -58.81
C ALA A 900 -60.29 -14.61 -59.23
N SER A 901 -60.24 -14.35 -60.55
CA SER A 901 -60.21 -12.99 -61.11
C SER A 901 -59.15 -12.07 -60.44
N ALA A 902 -57.92 -12.59 -60.32
CA ALA A 902 -56.78 -11.97 -59.67
C ALA A 902 -56.89 -11.70 -58.15
N SER A 903 -57.96 -12.18 -57.49
CA SER A 903 -58.18 -12.04 -56.05
C SER A 903 -58.19 -13.40 -55.36
N CYS A 904 -57.60 -13.50 -54.16
CA CYS A 904 -57.68 -14.71 -53.34
C CYS A 904 -59.01 -14.74 -52.58
N ILE A 905 -59.89 -15.66 -52.95
CA ILE A 905 -61.21 -15.86 -52.34
C ILE A 905 -61.22 -17.13 -51.48
N PRO A 906 -62.02 -17.20 -50.39
CA PRO A 906 -62.08 -18.40 -49.55
C PRO A 906 -62.52 -19.65 -50.34
N THR A 907 -61.90 -20.80 -50.06
CA THR A 907 -62.40 -22.09 -50.52
C THR A 907 -63.58 -22.55 -49.67
N LEU A 908 -64.46 -23.34 -50.27
CA LEU A 908 -65.68 -23.83 -49.63
C LEU A 908 -65.38 -24.96 -48.63
N ALA A 909 -66.13 -25.01 -47.55
CA ALA A 909 -66.06 -26.05 -46.54
C ALA A 909 -66.83 -27.32 -46.97
N LEU A 910 -66.61 -28.43 -46.26
CA LEU A 910 -67.29 -29.70 -46.52
C LEU A 910 -68.82 -29.54 -46.55
N GLY A 911 -69.47 -30.20 -47.51
CA GLY A 911 -70.92 -30.18 -47.69
C GLY A 911 -71.49 -28.92 -48.37
N GLN A 912 -70.67 -27.93 -48.71
CA GLN A 912 -71.09 -26.80 -49.56
C GLN A 912 -71.07 -27.21 -51.05
N ALA A 913 -71.98 -26.64 -51.84
CA ALA A 913 -72.09 -26.95 -53.27
C ALA A 913 -70.89 -26.42 -54.07
N CYS A 914 -70.39 -27.23 -54.99
CA CYS A 914 -69.15 -26.98 -55.71
C CYS A 914 -69.24 -27.37 -57.19
N ASP A 915 -68.45 -26.70 -58.03
CA ASP A 915 -68.41 -26.93 -59.48
C ASP A 915 -67.07 -27.56 -59.95
N SER A 916 -66.06 -27.62 -59.07
CA SER A 916 -64.74 -28.22 -59.35
C SER A 916 -63.96 -28.49 -58.07
N ASP A 917 -63.05 -29.46 -58.07
CA ASP A 917 -62.17 -29.82 -56.93
C ASP A 917 -61.49 -28.60 -56.30
N ALA A 918 -60.98 -27.70 -57.14
CA ALA A 918 -60.31 -26.47 -56.73
C ALA A 918 -61.23 -25.46 -56.00
N THR A 919 -62.55 -25.63 -55.97
CA THR A 919 -63.43 -24.77 -55.15
C THR A 919 -63.48 -25.20 -53.68
N CYS A 920 -63.03 -26.41 -53.36
CA CYS A 920 -63.18 -27.03 -52.06
C CYS A 920 -61.89 -26.99 -51.23
N THR A 921 -62.02 -26.70 -49.93
CA THR A 921 -60.88 -26.66 -48.99
C THR A 921 -60.20 -28.03 -48.85
N SER A 922 -60.96 -29.11 -49.08
CA SER A 922 -60.47 -30.48 -49.13
C SER A 922 -59.80 -30.87 -50.45
N GLY A 923 -59.88 -30.04 -51.50
CA GLY A 923 -59.40 -30.38 -52.85
C GLY A 923 -60.25 -31.43 -53.58
N HIS A 924 -61.47 -31.72 -53.10
CA HIS A 924 -62.37 -32.71 -53.70
C HIS A 924 -63.80 -32.19 -53.80
N CYS A 925 -64.37 -32.24 -55.01
CA CYS A 925 -65.72 -31.84 -55.35
C CYS A 925 -66.45 -33.00 -56.03
N SER A 926 -67.14 -33.81 -55.24
CA SER A 926 -67.79 -35.04 -55.70
C SER A 926 -69.29 -34.97 -55.42
N ASP A 927 -70.10 -35.53 -56.31
CA ASP A 927 -71.57 -35.38 -56.31
C ASP A 927 -72.10 -33.91 -56.29
N GLY A 928 -71.22 -32.96 -56.61
CA GLY A 928 -71.48 -31.51 -56.57
C GLY A 928 -71.46 -30.90 -55.16
N LEU A 929 -70.87 -31.58 -54.17
CA LEU A 929 -70.54 -31.02 -52.85
C LEU A 929 -69.04 -31.14 -52.55
N CYS A 930 -68.52 -30.29 -51.67
CA CYS A 930 -67.15 -30.44 -51.20
C CYS A 930 -67.00 -31.63 -50.26
N CYS A 931 -66.12 -32.57 -50.62
CA CYS A 931 -65.99 -33.89 -50.00
C CYS A 931 -64.69 -34.04 -49.24
N GLU A 932 -64.68 -34.83 -48.17
CA GLU A 932 -63.46 -35.10 -47.39
C GLU A 932 -62.41 -35.93 -48.14
N SER A 933 -62.80 -36.58 -49.24
CA SER A 933 -61.96 -37.36 -50.16
C SER A 933 -62.58 -37.34 -51.57
N SER A 934 -61.86 -37.84 -52.59
CA SER A 934 -62.35 -37.88 -53.99
C SER A 934 -63.63 -38.70 -54.18
N CYS A 935 -63.90 -39.67 -53.30
CA CYS A 935 -65.16 -40.40 -53.23
C CYS A 935 -65.57 -41.18 -54.51
N ASP A 936 -64.62 -41.64 -55.33
CA ASP A 936 -64.89 -42.19 -56.67
C ASP A 936 -65.54 -43.61 -56.71
N GLY A 937 -65.94 -44.17 -55.57
CA GLY A 937 -66.34 -45.58 -55.45
C GLY A 937 -67.79 -45.85 -55.87
N ALA A 938 -68.03 -46.96 -56.57
CA ALA A 938 -69.35 -47.34 -57.13
C ALA A 938 -70.53 -47.39 -56.13
N CYS A 939 -70.24 -47.56 -54.84
CA CYS A 939 -71.22 -47.71 -53.76
C CYS A 939 -71.02 -46.71 -52.60
N VAL A 940 -70.40 -45.56 -52.86
CA VAL A 940 -70.30 -44.43 -51.91
C VAL A 940 -70.86 -43.16 -52.54
N THR A 941 -71.35 -42.23 -51.71
CA THR A 941 -71.71 -40.87 -52.12
C THR A 941 -71.29 -39.87 -51.06
N CYS A 942 -70.99 -38.67 -51.52
CA CYS A 942 -70.72 -37.50 -50.70
C CYS A 942 -71.97 -36.61 -50.49
N LYS A 943 -73.06 -36.88 -51.24
CA LYS A 943 -74.32 -36.13 -51.20
C LYS A 943 -75.38 -36.73 -50.27
N ARG A 944 -74.94 -37.42 -49.21
CA ARG A 944 -75.87 -37.96 -48.21
C ARG A 944 -76.49 -36.84 -47.39
N ALA A 945 -77.82 -36.81 -47.30
CA ALA A 945 -78.56 -35.74 -46.63
C ALA A 945 -78.30 -35.67 -45.11
N ASP A 946 -77.89 -36.79 -44.51
CA ASP A 946 -77.56 -36.92 -43.10
C ASP A 946 -76.09 -36.60 -42.76
N ALA A 947 -75.21 -36.52 -43.78
CA ALA A 947 -73.78 -36.21 -43.63
C ALA A 947 -73.20 -35.61 -44.93
N PRO A 948 -73.66 -34.43 -45.37
CA PRO A 948 -73.19 -33.82 -46.62
C PRO A 948 -71.71 -33.46 -46.53
N GLY A 949 -70.92 -33.89 -47.52
CA GLY A 949 -69.46 -33.69 -47.54
C GLY A 949 -68.63 -34.84 -46.97
N GLN A 950 -69.26 -35.86 -46.37
CA GLN A 950 -68.58 -37.10 -45.97
C GLN A 950 -68.78 -38.20 -47.01
N CYS A 951 -67.71 -38.91 -47.35
CA CYS A 951 -67.78 -39.97 -48.36
C CYS A 951 -68.24 -41.28 -47.72
N LEU A 952 -69.54 -41.55 -47.80
CA LEU A 952 -70.17 -42.63 -47.03
C LEU A 952 -70.89 -43.65 -47.92
N PRO A 953 -71.01 -44.91 -47.46
CA PRO A 953 -71.77 -45.96 -48.14
C PRO A 953 -73.21 -45.59 -48.50
N VAL A 954 -73.70 -46.15 -49.61
CA VAL A 954 -75.12 -46.21 -49.98
C VAL A 954 -75.63 -47.66 -50.01
N GLU A 955 -76.92 -47.84 -49.70
CA GLU A 955 -77.62 -49.13 -49.71
C GLU A 955 -78.68 -49.15 -50.82
N GLY A 956 -78.74 -50.23 -51.61
CA GLY A 956 -79.82 -50.47 -52.58
C GLY A 956 -79.38 -50.70 -54.03
N GLU A 957 -80.35 -50.64 -54.96
CA GLU A 957 -80.16 -50.89 -56.40
C GLU A 957 -80.08 -49.60 -57.23
N ALA A 958 -78.98 -48.85 -57.10
CA ALA A 958 -78.52 -47.92 -58.14
C ALA A 958 -77.05 -47.54 -57.92
N PRO A 959 -76.19 -47.51 -58.96
CA PRO A 959 -74.90 -46.82 -58.88
C PRO A 959 -75.14 -45.30 -58.80
N VAL A 960 -74.33 -44.61 -57.99
CA VAL A 960 -74.41 -43.15 -57.81
C VAL A 960 -74.10 -42.45 -59.13
N ALA A 961 -74.89 -41.44 -59.50
CA ALA A 961 -74.84 -40.82 -60.82
C ALA A 961 -73.52 -40.05 -61.03
N GLY A 962 -72.63 -40.61 -61.85
CA GLY A 962 -71.27 -40.10 -62.09
C GLY A 962 -70.18 -41.12 -61.75
N HIS A 963 -70.51 -42.15 -60.97
CA HIS A 963 -69.57 -43.18 -60.50
C HIS A 963 -69.54 -44.39 -61.44
N SER A 964 -68.53 -45.23 -61.28
CA SER A 964 -68.43 -46.54 -61.95
C SER A 964 -69.62 -47.44 -61.58
N ARG A 965 -70.14 -48.22 -62.55
CA ARG A 965 -71.31 -49.09 -62.32
C ARG A 965 -70.95 -50.32 -61.50
N CYS A 966 -71.82 -50.68 -60.56
CA CYS A 966 -71.76 -51.94 -59.84
C CYS A 966 -72.23 -53.10 -60.75
N GLU A 967 -71.30 -53.85 -61.34
CA GLU A 967 -71.62 -54.84 -62.39
C GLU A 967 -72.27 -56.15 -61.87
N SER A 968 -72.26 -56.39 -60.55
CA SER A 968 -72.61 -57.70 -59.97
C SER A 968 -73.69 -57.69 -58.88
N GLY A 969 -74.44 -56.60 -58.71
CA GLY A 969 -75.61 -56.58 -57.82
C GLY A 969 -75.90 -55.24 -57.14
N ARG A 970 -76.47 -55.33 -55.93
CA ARG A 970 -76.84 -54.18 -55.09
C ARG A 970 -75.63 -53.66 -54.29
N CYS A 971 -75.65 -52.38 -53.96
CA CYS A 971 -74.72 -51.80 -53.00
C CYS A 971 -75.17 -52.17 -51.57
N SER A 972 -74.23 -52.68 -50.76
CA SER A 972 -74.40 -52.84 -49.31
C SER A 972 -73.06 -52.76 -48.59
N GLY A 973 -73.02 -52.05 -47.46
CA GLY A 973 -71.80 -51.80 -46.69
C GLY A 973 -70.71 -51.04 -47.45
N GLY A 974 -71.06 -50.33 -48.53
CA GLY A 974 -70.11 -49.65 -49.42
C GLY A 974 -69.49 -50.57 -50.49
N THR A 975 -70.01 -51.79 -50.64
CA THR A 975 -69.49 -52.81 -51.58
C THR A 975 -70.59 -53.41 -52.46
N CYS A 976 -70.21 -53.96 -53.61
CA CYS A 976 -71.11 -54.68 -54.51
C CYS A 976 -71.32 -56.14 -54.05
N VAL A 977 -72.56 -56.57 -53.83
CA VAL A 977 -72.87 -57.94 -53.34
C VAL A 977 -74.02 -58.65 -54.09
N PRO A 978 -73.90 -59.97 -54.35
CA PRO A 978 -74.93 -60.79 -55.01
C PRO A 978 -76.03 -61.29 -54.04
N PRO A 979 -77.20 -61.78 -54.53
CA PRO A 979 -78.37 -62.12 -53.71
C PRO A 979 -78.52 -63.62 -53.38
N ILE A 980 -78.69 -64.01 -52.10
CA ILE A 980 -78.98 -65.39 -51.64
C ILE A 980 -80.01 -65.42 -50.46
N ALA A 981 -80.67 -66.57 -50.27
CA ALA A 981 -81.91 -66.85 -49.54
C ALA A 981 -81.83 -67.09 -48.00
N GLN A 982 -82.99 -67.40 -47.38
CA GLN A 982 -83.24 -67.62 -45.94
C GLN A 982 -82.98 -69.08 -45.48
N GLU A 983 -82.56 -69.30 -44.21
CA GLU A 983 -83.31 -70.08 -43.18
C GLU A 983 -82.59 -70.23 -41.80
N GLN A 984 -83.41 -70.25 -40.72
CA GLN A 984 -83.34 -71.02 -39.44
C GLN A 984 -82.13 -71.01 -38.45
N SER A 985 -82.31 -70.21 -37.36
CA SER A 985 -82.43 -70.56 -35.91
C SER A 985 -81.37 -71.33 -35.04
N ASP A 986 -81.31 -70.85 -33.78
CA ASP A 986 -80.84 -71.47 -32.48
C ASP A 986 -79.33 -71.63 -32.17
N GLY A 987 -78.80 -71.28 -30.98
CA GLY A 987 -79.37 -70.62 -29.78
C GLY A 987 -78.42 -70.56 -28.55
N CYS A 988 -78.75 -69.71 -27.53
CA CYS A 988 -78.18 -69.58 -26.15
C CYS A 988 -76.70 -69.12 -25.95
N GLY A 989 -76.31 -68.32 -24.93
CA GLY A 989 -77.05 -67.54 -23.91
C GLY A 989 -76.15 -66.93 -22.78
N CYS A 990 -76.66 -65.91 -22.05
CA CYS A 990 -76.16 -65.31 -20.76
C CYS A 990 -74.83 -64.49 -20.76
N SER A 991 -74.60 -63.44 -19.92
CA SER A 991 -75.46 -62.61 -19.03
C SER A 991 -74.74 -61.37 -18.42
N ALA A 992 -75.46 -60.24 -18.30
CA ALA A 992 -75.47 -59.23 -17.19
C ALA A 992 -74.25 -58.32 -16.80
N SER A 993 -74.46 -57.00 -16.96
CA SER A 993 -74.27 -55.86 -16.01
C SER A 993 -72.94 -55.54 -15.25
N GLY A 994 -72.55 -54.25 -15.17
CA GLY A 994 -71.76 -53.72 -14.01
C GLY A 994 -70.89 -52.45 -14.24
N VAL A 995 -70.89 -51.51 -13.28
CA VAL A 995 -70.34 -50.11 -13.28
C VAL A 995 -70.06 -49.72 -11.79
N PRO A 996 -69.08 -48.86 -11.35
CA PRO A 996 -68.42 -47.69 -12.00
C PRO A 996 -66.87 -47.46 -11.77
N LEU A 997 -66.37 -46.34 -12.33
CA LEU A 997 -65.34 -45.35 -11.85
C LEU A 997 -64.42 -45.66 -10.62
N ALA A 998 -63.13 -45.27 -10.71
CA ALA A 998 -62.45 -44.27 -9.83
C ALA A 998 -60.90 -44.20 -10.04
N GLY A 999 -60.26 -43.08 -9.62
CA GLY A 999 -58.79 -42.90 -9.53
C GLY A 999 -58.17 -43.50 -8.26
N PRO A 1000 -57.00 -43.03 -7.73
CA PRO A 1000 -56.71 -41.60 -7.49
C PRO A 1000 -55.21 -41.17 -7.62
N ALA A 1001 -54.89 -39.97 -7.13
CA ALA A 1001 -53.53 -39.41 -6.95
C ALA A 1001 -52.98 -39.62 -5.51
N LEU A 1002 -51.70 -39.22 -5.25
CA LEU A 1002 -51.27 -38.16 -4.27
C LEU A 1002 -49.87 -38.37 -3.59
N LEU A 1003 -48.99 -37.36 -3.72
CA LEU A 1003 -48.05 -36.75 -2.73
C LEU A 1003 -46.90 -37.50 -1.93
N LEU A 1004 -45.70 -36.87 -2.03
CA LEU A 1004 -44.65 -36.56 -0.99
C LEU A 1004 -43.43 -37.48 -0.65
N LEU A 1005 -42.24 -36.91 -0.96
CA LEU A 1005 -41.01 -36.67 -0.15
C LEU A 1005 -40.07 -37.81 0.37
N VAL A 1006 -38.75 -37.59 0.15
CA VAL A 1006 -37.64 -37.40 1.14
C VAL A 1006 -36.31 -38.06 0.68
N SER A 1007 -35.20 -37.26 0.68
CA SER A 1007 -33.77 -37.67 0.68
C SER A 1007 -33.22 -38.47 -0.54
N GLY A 1008 -31.91 -38.54 -0.79
CA GLY A 1008 -30.76 -37.82 -0.20
C GLY A 1008 -29.41 -38.56 -0.35
N PHE A 1009 -28.47 -37.93 -1.08
CA PHE A 1009 -27.01 -38.11 -1.05
C PHE A 1009 -26.27 -39.43 -1.39
N PHE A 1010 -25.18 -39.24 -2.17
CA PHE A 1010 -23.90 -39.96 -2.24
C PHE A 1010 -23.83 -41.51 -2.34
N ALA A 1011 -23.36 -41.97 -3.49
CA ALA A 1011 -22.20 -42.87 -3.56
C ALA A 1011 -21.32 -42.54 -4.78
N ARG A 1012 -20.00 -42.69 -4.64
CA ARG A 1012 -18.96 -42.18 -5.57
C ARG A 1012 -18.08 -43.36 -6.03
N ARG A 1013 -17.40 -43.18 -7.19
CA ARG A 1013 -16.19 -43.91 -7.69
C ARG A 1013 -16.44 -45.22 -8.48
N ARG A 1014 -16.06 -45.28 -9.77
CA ARG A 1014 -14.70 -45.48 -10.42
C ARG A 1014 -14.35 -46.98 -10.51
N ARG A 1015 -13.59 -47.53 -11.47
CA ARG A 1015 -12.52 -47.10 -12.43
C ARG A 1015 -12.66 -47.96 -13.73
N PHE A 1016 -11.90 -47.86 -14.84
CA PHE A 1016 -10.44 -47.88 -15.09
C PHE A 1016 -10.18 -47.28 -16.51
N ALA A 1017 -9.21 -46.38 -16.77
CA ALA A 1017 -7.73 -46.50 -16.88
C ALA A 1017 -7.25 -46.94 -18.30
N PRO A 1018 -5.94 -46.96 -18.65
CA PRO A 1018 -4.72 -46.25 -18.16
C PRO A 1018 -4.11 -45.31 -19.26
N GLY A 1019 -3.13 -44.41 -19.06
CA GLY A 1019 -1.69 -44.57 -18.71
C GLY A 1019 -0.81 -44.27 -19.96
N GLY A 1020 0.43 -43.77 -19.91
CA GLY A 1020 1.27 -43.27 -18.82
C GLY A 1020 2.77 -43.40 -19.16
N ARG A 1021 3.54 -42.31 -19.06
CA ARG A 1021 5.00 -42.27 -18.80
C ARG A 1021 5.43 -40.87 -18.39
#